data_AF-A0A943M2J7-F1
#
_entry.id   AF-A0A943M2J7-F1
#
_cell.length_a   1.000
_cell.length_b   1.000
_cell.length_c   1.000
_cell.angle_alpha   90.00
_cell.angle_beta   90.00
_cell.angle_gamma   90.00
#
_symmetry.space_group_name_H-M   'P 1'
#
loop_
_entity.id
_entity.type
_entity.pdbx_description
1 polymer ?
#
loop_
_entity_poly.entity_id
_entity_poly.type
_entity_poly.pdbx_seq_one_letter_code
_entity_poly.pdbx_strand_id
1 'polypeptide(L)'
;MSVLTFDKSELSNLEYALQREMLATDRRGGYMSTTIVCCNTRKYHGLMVAPIDDSDRSYVLLSSLDETVVQHDQSFNLALHRFKGVYEPRGHKYITDFEYTPTPTITYRVGGVILRKELLWIHKRTQLMIRYTLLDAHSETTLRLRPFFAFRDKHALSHANMEADGRSWPVPGGVRCRLYRTFPWLYLQIDKDGAEFVPAPDWWYGFEYPEELRRGYEGYEDLLTTGYFETTIRKGESIVFSASVAPMDSPGAIREAFDASIARRTHKIDFLSCMHHSARQFVIRRSGDRTEVIAGYPWFGEIGRQTLVALPGITLEQGHKEDCMDALDTIVRGMRDGMFTGTFSMQEAADAPLWFFWTLQRLAEEVSEETVWRRYGEAMKQVLGAYRRGVEGIGLQADGLIRTAMPGRALTWMDTMVDGAPVAPRSGYAVEINALWYNAVCYALRLAERFGDEAFAAEWRELPERTRRSFLDKFWIEDERYLADYVDEQGANRFIRPNMIVACGLDFTMLDEQHRADVVRTVRQHLLTPKGLRSLSPRNPLYESRVEGGPRAREIESMNGAVWVWPLWFYVKAAFDLGGRSFLVDAEEILAGFDEDIQTYGIGSVNELYDADPPFTPRGAISQAWSVGAVLGIHRLIERYGSLAENRAPLTDTQAADLAADMKAVADELLPHAAVSGNRSDLPGKPTGAGVETKNGAGKRVGTPKKAESAAGQEPCACVRAAAKRPAARHAEARRRVKTIKKQ
;
A
#
# COMPACT_ATOMS: atom_id res chain seq x y z
N MET A 1 26.57 4.65 -0.25
CA MET A 1 26.15 3.49 -1.06
C MET A 1 24.64 3.45 -1.04
N SER A 2 23.99 3.09 -2.15
CA SER A 2 22.52 2.92 -2.19
C SER A 2 22.14 1.68 -1.38
N VAL A 3 21.07 1.75 -0.59
CA VAL A 3 20.55 0.58 0.16
C VAL A 3 19.75 -0.36 -0.76
N LEU A 4 19.46 0.06 -1.99
CA LEU A 4 18.66 -0.70 -2.95
C LEU A 4 19.51 -1.01 -4.19
N THR A 5 20.47 -1.92 -4.01
CA THR A 5 21.32 -2.47 -5.07
C THR A 5 21.25 -3.98 -5.04
N PHE A 6 21.08 -4.60 -6.21
CA PHE A 6 21.04 -6.05 -6.34
C PHE A 6 22.08 -6.50 -7.35
N ASP A 7 22.72 -7.62 -7.06
CA ASP A 7 23.80 -8.16 -7.89
C ASP A 7 23.32 -9.24 -8.87
N LYS A 8 24.23 -9.70 -9.73
CA LYS A 8 23.94 -10.72 -10.72
C LYS A 8 23.40 -12.03 -10.14
N SER A 9 23.88 -12.46 -8.97
CA SER A 9 23.47 -13.73 -8.37
C SER A 9 22.00 -13.69 -7.94
N GLU A 10 21.57 -12.54 -7.41
CA GLU A 10 20.20 -12.26 -7.03
C GLU A 10 19.29 -12.10 -8.26
N LEU A 11 19.74 -11.32 -9.25
CA LEU A 11 18.96 -10.98 -10.44
C LEU A 11 18.77 -12.17 -11.40
N SER A 12 19.72 -13.11 -11.41
CA SER A 12 19.60 -14.34 -12.21
C SER A 12 18.68 -15.39 -11.57
N ASN A 13 18.42 -15.30 -10.26
CA ASN A 13 17.47 -16.16 -9.56
C ASN A 13 16.05 -15.59 -9.68
N LEU A 14 15.25 -16.14 -10.61
CA LEU A 14 13.88 -15.68 -10.82
C LEU A 14 12.95 -15.88 -9.60
N GLU A 15 13.20 -16.86 -8.73
CA GLU A 15 12.40 -17.02 -7.50
C GLU A 15 12.61 -15.83 -6.55
N TYR A 16 13.82 -15.27 -6.54
CA TYR A 16 14.17 -14.08 -5.76
C TYR A 16 13.72 -12.79 -6.46
N ALA A 17 14.05 -12.63 -7.74
CA ALA A 17 13.87 -11.36 -8.44
C ALA A 17 12.40 -11.03 -8.75
N LEU A 18 11.57 -12.06 -9.00
CA LEU A 18 10.16 -11.85 -9.33
C LEU A 18 9.29 -11.46 -8.13
N GLN A 19 9.80 -11.66 -6.92
CA GLN A 19 9.15 -11.25 -5.67
C GLN A 19 9.48 -9.80 -5.30
N ARG A 20 10.30 -9.09 -6.07
CA ARG A 20 10.72 -7.70 -5.80
C ARG A 20 10.19 -6.80 -6.89
N GLU A 21 9.28 -5.94 -6.52
CA GLU A 21 8.53 -5.04 -7.38
C GLU A 21 8.97 -3.60 -7.12
N MET A 22 9.23 -2.87 -8.20
CA MET A 22 9.52 -1.44 -8.17
C MET A 22 8.27 -0.61 -8.45
N LEU A 23 8.23 0.62 -7.93
CA LEU A 23 7.13 1.56 -8.09
C LEU A 23 7.65 2.98 -8.33
N ALA A 24 7.19 3.63 -9.39
CA ALA A 24 7.38 5.07 -9.60
C ALA A 24 6.04 5.74 -9.98
N THR A 25 5.78 6.97 -9.53
CA THR A 25 4.49 7.67 -9.74
C THR A 25 4.65 9.05 -10.38
N ASP A 26 3.64 9.55 -11.10
CA ASP A 26 3.62 10.94 -11.63
C ASP A 26 3.10 11.99 -10.64
N ARG A 27 2.63 11.57 -9.45
CA ARG A 27 1.90 12.44 -8.51
C ARG A 27 0.56 12.96 -9.06
N ARG A 28 -0.02 12.27 -10.05
CA ARG A 28 -1.34 12.54 -10.65
C ARG A 28 -2.25 11.30 -10.68
N GLY A 29 -1.83 10.22 -10.02
CA GLY A 29 -2.52 8.93 -9.99
C GLY A 29 -1.98 7.91 -11.00
N GLY A 30 -1.01 8.28 -11.84
CA GLY A 30 -0.30 7.36 -12.72
C GLY A 30 0.96 6.79 -12.09
N TYR A 31 1.31 5.57 -12.50
CA TYR A 31 2.47 4.84 -12.02
C TYR A 31 3.10 3.92 -13.07
N MET A 32 4.36 3.59 -12.83
CA MET A 32 5.08 2.46 -13.42
C MET A 32 5.31 1.43 -12.31
N SER A 33 4.99 0.17 -12.58
CA SER A 33 5.35 -0.93 -11.68
C SER A 33 5.61 -2.22 -12.44
N THR A 34 6.68 -2.90 -12.06
CA THR A 34 7.11 -4.21 -12.57
C THR A 34 8.17 -4.78 -11.61
N THR A 35 8.69 -5.98 -11.88
CA THR A 35 9.75 -6.58 -11.06
C THR A 35 11.13 -5.95 -11.33
N ILE A 36 12.12 -6.17 -10.47
CA ILE A 36 13.49 -5.67 -10.67
C ILE A 36 14.18 -6.23 -11.93
N VAL A 37 13.61 -7.28 -12.54
CA VAL A 37 14.04 -7.86 -13.82
C VAL A 37 13.06 -7.54 -14.97
N CYS A 38 12.17 -6.57 -14.78
CA CYS A 38 11.17 -6.11 -15.74
C CYS A 38 10.21 -7.20 -16.29
N CYS A 39 10.00 -8.27 -15.52
CA CYS A 39 8.98 -9.26 -15.83
C CYS A 39 7.69 -8.93 -15.08
N ASN A 40 6.60 -8.74 -15.82
CA ASN A 40 5.30 -8.47 -15.21
C ASN A 40 4.72 -9.75 -14.61
N THR A 41 4.45 -9.75 -13.30
CA THR A 41 3.89 -10.89 -12.58
C THR A 41 2.43 -10.70 -12.16
N ARG A 42 1.93 -9.46 -12.27
CA ARG A 42 0.57 -9.04 -11.96
C ARG A 42 -0.09 -8.36 -13.15
N LYS A 43 -1.41 -8.45 -13.26
CA LYS A 43 -2.19 -7.62 -14.20
C LYS A 43 -2.09 -6.12 -13.93
N TYR A 44 -1.66 -5.75 -12.73
CA TYR A 44 -1.46 -4.37 -12.32
C TYR A 44 -0.07 -3.81 -12.66
N HIS A 45 0.85 -4.68 -13.12
CA HIS A 45 2.13 -4.25 -13.65
C HIS A 45 1.96 -3.65 -15.04
N GLY A 46 2.82 -2.69 -15.32
CA GLY A 46 2.83 -1.97 -16.57
C GLY A 46 3.90 -0.89 -16.51
N LEU A 47 4.55 -0.67 -17.65
CA LEU A 47 5.43 0.47 -17.80
C LEU A 47 4.68 1.78 -17.71
N MET A 48 3.43 1.87 -18.20
CA MET A 48 2.61 3.08 -18.11
C MET A 48 1.18 2.75 -17.71
N VAL A 49 0.88 2.96 -16.42
CA VAL A 49 -0.47 2.87 -15.87
C VAL A 49 -0.92 4.26 -15.45
N ALA A 50 -2.06 4.76 -15.96
CA ALA A 50 -2.49 6.11 -15.66
C ALA A 50 -4.00 6.31 -15.74
N PRO A 51 -4.56 7.28 -15.00
CA PRO A 51 -5.87 7.82 -15.33
C PRO A 51 -5.80 8.52 -16.69
N ILE A 52 -6.79 8.29 -17.54
CA ILE A 52 -6.87 8.88 -18.89
C ILE A 52 -8.03 9.88 -19.03
N ASP A 53 -8.82 10.01 -17.98
CA ASP A 53 -9.99 10.86 -17.86
C ASP A 53 -10.12 11.35 -16.41
N ASP A 54 -11.14 12.17 -16.13
CA ASP A 54 -11.43 12.63 -14.77
C ASP A 54 -12.13 11.56 -13.91
N SER A 55 -12.21 10.30 -14.36
CA SER A 55 -12.67 9.20 -13.51
C SER A 55 -11.58 8.76 -12.54
N ASP A 56 -11.99 8.05 -11.49
CA ASP A 56 -11.05 7.51 -10.50
C ASP A 56 -10.40 6.19 -10.98
N ARG A 57 -10.59 5.83 -12.25
CA ARG A 57 -10.01 4.63 -12.85
C ARG A 57 -8.62 4.89 -13.40
N SER A 58 -7.82 3.83 -13.44
CA SER A 58 -6.50 3.84 -14.07
C SER A 58 -6.41 2.70 -15.06
N TYR A 59 -5.64 2.93 -16.11
CA TYR A 59 -5.57 2.03 -17.25
C TYR A 59 -4.12 1.68 -17.56
N VAL A 60 -3.85 0.42 -17.87
CA VAL A 60 -2.55 -0.03 -18.37
C VAL A 60 -2.50 0.32 -19.86
N LEU A 61 -1.66 1.29 -20.24
CA LEU A 61 -1.50 1.73 -21.62
C LEU A 61 -0.33 1.01 -22.29
N LEU A 62 0.84 1.05 -21.65
CA LEU A 62 2.05 0.34 -22.07
C LEU A 62 2.38 -0.72 -21.02
N SER A 63 2.33 -1.99 -21.42
CA SER A 63 2.64 -3.13 -20.54
C SER A 63 4.15 -3.28 -20.39
N SER A 64 4.86 -3.38 -21.52
CA SER A 64 6.32 -3.49 -21.59
C SER A 64 6.89 -2.79 -22.82
N LEU A 65 8.21 -2.62 -22.81
CA LEU A 65 8.99 -2.19 -23.96
C LEU A 65 10.15 -3.18 -24.07
N ASP A 66 10.14 -3.98 -25.13
CA ASP A 66 11.11 -5.04 -25.32
C ASP A 66 12.32 -4.52 -26.09
N GLU A 67 13.49 -4.69 -25.50
CA GLU A 67 14.75 -4.29 -26.11
C GLU A 67 15.44 -5.47 -26.78
N THR A 68 15.99 -5.21 -27.97
CA THR A 68 16.86 -6.15 -28.68
C THR A 68 18.14 -5.44 -29.10
N VAL A 69 19.28 -6.05 -28.77
CA VAL A 69 20.59 -5.65 -29.28
C VAL A 69 20.92 -6.51 -30.49
N VAL A 70 21.31 -5.90 -31.60
CA VAL A 70 21.72 -6.60 -32.82
C VAL A 70 23.18 -6.28 -33.14
N GLN A 71 24.00 -7.33 -33.30
CA GLN A 71 25.38 -7.26 -33.78
C GLN A 71 25.65 -8.41 -34.74
N HIS A 72 26.31 -8.15 -35.88
CA HIS A 72 26.61 -9.15 -36.91
C HIS A 72 25.37 -9.99 -37.32
N ASP A 73 24.23 -9.33 -37.51
CA ASP A 73 22.93 -9.94 -37.81
C ASP A 73 22.37 -10.91 -36.75
N GLN A 74 23.02 -11.03 -35.58
CA GLN A 74 22.52 -11.80 -34.44
C GLN A 74 21.73 -10.90 -33.50
N SER A 75 20.53 -11.35 -33.13
CA SER A 75 19.63 -10.63 -32.21
C SER A 75 19.71 -11.19 -30.80
N PHE A 76 19.91 -10.30 -29.83
CA PHE A 76 19.92 -10.62 -28.40
C PHE A 76 18.77 -9.91 -27.70
N ASN A 77 17.76 -10.67 -27.28
CA ASN A 77 16.56 -10.13 -26.61
C ASN A 77 16.83 -9.93 -25.11
N LEU A 78 16.63 -8.71 -24.63
CA LEU A 78 16.87 -8.33 -23.23
C LEU A 78 15.61 -8.37 -22.36
N ALA A 79 14.43 -8.45 -22.97
CA ALA A 79 13.18 -8.58 -22.26
C ALA A 79 13.06 -9.92 -21.49
N LEU A 80 12.12 -9.96 -20.55
CA LEU A 80 11.71 -11.16 -19.85
C LEU A 80 10.19 -11.19 -19.71
N HIS A 81 9.56 -12.14 -20.38
CA HIS A 81 8.14 -12.43 -20.19
C HIS A 81 7.94 -13.83 -19.69
N ARG A 82 6.83 -14.02 -18.98
CA ARG A 82 6.32 -15.32 -18.65
C ARG A 82 5.11 -15.60 -19.53
N PHE A 83 5.13 -16.74 -20.20
CA PHE A 83 4.00 -17.38 -20.84
C PHE A 83 3.66 -18.65 -20.06
N LYS A 84 2.60 -19.37 -20.46
CA LYS A 84 2.17 -20.62 -19.81
C LYS A 84 3.32 -21.59 -19.55
N GLY A 85 3.81 -21.60 -18.30
CA GLY A 85 4.90 -22.47 -17.83
C GLY A 85 6.30 -22.19 -18.41
N VAL A 86 6.51 -21.10 -19.15
CA VAL A 86 7.80 -20.81 -19.81
C VAL A 86 8.17 -19.33 -19.74
N TYR A 87 9.46 -19.07 -19.54
CA TYR A 87 10.04 -17.73 -19.68
C TYR A 87 10.70 -17.59 -21.04
N GLU A 88 10.26 -16.61 -21.82
CA GLU A 88 10.80 -16.27 -23.13
C GLU A 88 10.46 -14.81 -23.46
N PRO A 89 11.39 -14.00 -23.99
CA PRO A 89 12.82 -14.23 -24.00
C PRO A 89 13.41 -14.28 -22.57
N ARG A 90 14.65 -14.76 -22.45
CA ARG A 90 15.34 -14.95 -21.15
C ARG A 90 16.38 -13.87 -20.87
N GLY A 91 16.02 -12.62 -21.12
CA GLY A 91 16.94 -11.49 -21.05
C GLY A 91 17.51 -11.20 -19.65
N HIS A 92 16.82 -11.65 -18.59
CA HIS A 92 17.32 -11.60 -17.21
C HIS A 92 18.72 -12.22 -17.03
N LYS A 93 19.09 -13.19 -17.87
CA LYS A 93 20.42 -13.82 -17.84
C LYS A 93 21.56 -12.85 -18.18
N TYR A 94 21.23 -11.74 -18.84
CA TYR A 94 22.18 -10.71 -19.23
C TYR A 94 22.27 -9.58 -18.22
N ILE A 95 21.37 -9.51 -17.24
CA ILE A 95 21.42 -8.47 -16.21
C ILE A 95 22.63 -8.73 -15.31
N THR A 96 23.45 -7.70 -15.10
CA THR A 96 24.57 -7.76 -14.16
C THR A 96 24.29 -6.99 -12.89
N ASP A 97 23.54 -5.90 -12.97
CA ASP A 97 23.34 -4.97 -11.86
C ASP A 97 21.96 -4.30 -11.96
N PHE A 98 21.34 -4.06 -10.80
CA PHE A 98 20.16 -3.21 -10.63
C PHE A 98 20.44 -2.17 -9.54
N GLU A 99 20.15 -0.90 -9.84
CA GLU A 99 20.20 0.21 -8.89
C GLU A 99 18.87 0.96 -8.89
N TYR A 100 18.25 1.19 -7.72
CA TYR A 100 16.95 1.87 -7.65
C TYR A 100 17.05 3.41 -7.68
N THR A 101 18.21 3.96 -7.34
CA THR A 101 18.41 5.40 -7.10
C THR A 101 19.50 5.96 -8.00
N PRO A 102 19.34 7.20 -8.53
CA PRO A 102 18.20 8.12 -8.39
C PRO A 102 16.92 7.68 -9.13
N THR A 103 17.05 6.73 -10.05
CA THR A 103 15.96 6.11 -10.79
C THR A 103 16.29 4.64 -11.06
N PRO A 104 15.29 3.74 -11.23
CA PRO A 104 15.58 2.34 -11.54
C PRO A 104 16.47 2.20 -12.77
N THR A 105 17.61 1.57 -12.58
CA THR A 105 18.69 1.44 -13.55
C THR A 105 19.11 -0.02 -13.64
N ILE A 106 19.12 -0.56 -14.86
CA ILE A 106 19.50 -1.94 -15.13
C ILE A 106 20.71 -1.94 -16.07
N THR A 107 21.75 -2.68 -15.73
CA THR A 107 22.89 -2.89 -16.62
C THR A 107 22.84 -4.29 -17.20
N TYR A 108 22.88 -4.38 -18.52
CA TYR A 108 22.95 -5.62 -19.28
C TYR A 108 24.36 -5.83 -19.83
N ARG A 109 24.82 -7.08 -19.80
CA ARG A 109 26.04 -7.52 -20.49
C ARG A 109 25.72 -8.69 -21.42
N VAL A 110 25.90 -8.47 -22.72
CA VAL A 110 25.69 -9.48 -23.77
C VAL A 110 26.89 -9.53 -24.68
N GLY A 111 27.66 -10.63 -24.62
CA GLY A 111 28.92 -10.71 -25.37
C GLY A 111 29.84 -9.54 -25.02
N GLY A 112 30.24 -8.75 -26.02
CA GLY A 112 31.04 -7.53 -25.85
C GLY A 112 30.23 -6.25 -25.63
N VAL A 113 28.90 -6.33 -25.51
CA VAL A 113 28.01 -5.17 -25.30
C VAL A 113 27.70 -4.99 -23.82
N ILE A 114 27.86 -3.76 -23.33
CA ILE A 114 27.35 -3.32 -22.03
C ILE A 114 26.35 -2.19 -22.26
N LEU A 115 25.08 -2.46 -21.98
CA LEU A 115 23.97 -1.53 -22.18
C LEU A 115 23.34 -1.18 -20.83
N ARG A 116 23.26 0.11 -20.51
CA ARG A 116 22.54 0.62 -19.34
C ARG A 116 21.15 1.10 -19.76
N LYS A 117 20.13 0.74 -18.98
CA LYS A 117 18.73 1.17 -19.11
C LYS A 117 18.32 1.93 -17.86
N GLU A 118 17.84 3.16 -18.00
CA GLU A 118 17.34 3.99 -16.90
C GLU A 118 15.86 4.29 -17.14
N LEU A 119 15.00 3.89 -16.20
CA LEU A 119 13.56 4.06 -16.25
C LEU A 119 13.17 5.30 -15.44
N LEU A 120 12.56 6.31 -16.08
CA LEU A 120 12.21 7.57 -15.42
C LEU A 120 10.75 7.94 -15.68
N TRP A 121 9.95 7.95 -14.61
CA TRP A 121 8.61 8.54 -14.66
C TRP A 121 8.70 10.06 -14.53
N ILE A 122 7.96 10.84 -15.32
CA ILE A 122 7.99 12.30 -15.21
C ILE A 122 6.95 12.78 -14.20
N HIS A 123 7.35 13.60 -13.22
CA HIS A 123 6.39 14.17 -12.29
C HIS A 123 5.47 15.18 -13.01
N LYS A 124 4.20 15.19 -12.63
CA LYS A 124 3.15 16.10 -13.14
C LYS A 124 2.81 15.91 -14.63
N ARG A 125 3.39 14.91 -15.31
CA ARG A 125 3.05 14.52 -16.69
C ARG A 125 2.82 13.02 -16.75
N THR A 126 1.80 12.60 -17.47
CA THR A 126 1.54 11.18 -17.74
C THR A 126 2.49 10.72 -18.86
N GLN A 127 3.75 10.54 -18.49
CA GLN A 127 4.87 10.33 -19.39
C GLN A 127 5.96 9.46 -18.73
N LEU A 128 6.33 8.40 -19.44
CA LEU A 128 7.50 7.57 -19.19
C LEU A 128 8.63 8.01 -20.10
N MET A 129 9.84 8.06 -19.56
CA MET A 129 11.05 8.14 -20.37
C MET A 129 12.00 7.00 -20.00
N ILE A 130 12.67 6.44 -21.00
CA ILE A 130 13.66 5.37 -20.82
C ILE A 130 14.93 5.79 -21.56
N ARG A 131 16.04 5.90 -20.83
CA ARG A 131 17.35 6.19 -21.42
C ARG A 131 18.15 4.91 -21.56
N TYR A 132 18.68 4.68 -22.76
CA TYR A 132 19.60 3.61 -23.08
C TYR A 132 20.98 4.20 -23.32
N THR A 133 21.98 3.78 -22.56
CA THR A 133 23.37 4.21 -22.77
C THR A 133 24.23 3.00 -23.10
N LEU A 134 24.89 3.03 -24.26
CA LEU A 134 25.84 2.00 -24.65
C LEU A 134 27.20 2.29 -23.99
N LEU A 135 27.48 1.63 -22.87
CA LEU A 135 28.71 1.86 -22.11
C LEU A 135 29.93 1.25 -22.81
N ASP A 136 29.75 0.08 -23.42
CA ASP A 136 30.81 -0.59 -24.17
C ASP A 136 30.24 -1.45 -25.30
N ALA A 137 31.00 -1.59 -26.39
CA ALA A 137 30.70 -2.43 -27.53
C ALA A 137 31.97 -2.68 -28.36
N HIS A 138 32.14 -3.91 -28.85
CA HIS A 138 33.26 -4.28 -29.74
C HIS A 138 32.92 -4.18 -31.23
N SER A 139 31.64 -3.94 -31.57
CA SER A 139 31.13 -3.98 -32.94
C SER A 139 30.00 -2.96 -33.11
N GLU A 140 29.67 -2.63 -34.36
CA GLU A 140 28.50 -1.81 -34.67
C GLU A 140 27.26 -2.46 -34.06
N THR A 141 26.46 -1.63 -33.38
CA THR A 141 25.37 -2.08 -32.54
C THR A 141 24.09 -1.38 -32.95
N THR A 142 23.06 -2.17 -33.24
CA THR A 142 21.71 -1.69 -33.50
C THR A 142 20.83 -2.00 -32.30
N LEU A 143 20.04 -1.00 -31.89
CA LEU A 143 19.05 -1.11 -30.83
C LEU A 143 17.65 -1.16 -31.44
N ARG A 144 16.86 -2.17 -31.07
CA ARG A 144 15.43 -2.24 -31.38
C ARG A 144 14.60 -2.10 -30.12
N LEU A 145 13.52 -1.33 -30.20
CA LEU A 145 12.59 -1.07 -29.10
C LEU A 145 11.16 -1.40 -29.55
N ARG A 146 10.58 -2.49 -29.04
CA ARG A 146 9.22 -2.95 -29.39
C ARG A 146 8.24 -2.74 -28.24
N PRO A 147 7.26 -1.82 -28.37
CA PRO A 147 6.26 -1.61 -27.33
C PRO A 147 5.17 -2.69 -27.36
N PHE A 148 4.67 -3.05 -26.17
CA PHE A 148 3.50 -3.92 -25.99
C PHE A 148 2.38 -3.18 -25.25
N PHE A 149 1.22 -3.12 -25.89
CA PHE A 149 0.07 -2.32 -25.45
C PHE A 149 -1.03 -3.21 -24.87
N ALA A 150 -1.66 -2.72 -23.80
CA ALA A 150 -2.81 -3.36 -23.17
C ALA A 150 -4.10 -2.55 -23.40
N PHE A 151 -4.07 -1.23 -23.19
CA PHE A 151 -5.21 -0.29 -23.32
C PHE A 151 -6.47 -0.82 -22.61
N ARG A 152 -6.34 -1.14 -21.33
CA ARG A 152 -7.41 -1.71 -20.51
C ARG A 152 -7.42 -1.14 -19.10
N ASP A 153 -8.55 -1.27 -18.43
CA ASP A 153 -8.68 -0.99 -17.00
C ASP A 153 -7.68 -1.86 -16.21
N LYS A 154 -7.04 -1.28 -15.18
CA LYS A 154 -6.02 -2.01 -14.38
C LYS A 154 -6.58 -3.25 -13.68
N HIS A 155 -7.88 -3.32 -13.43
CA HIS A 155 -8.54 -4.47 -12.80
C HIS A 155 -8.95 -5.56 -13.80
N ALA A 156 -8.91 -5.28 -15.10
CA ALA A 156 -9.26 -6.20 -16.18
C ALA A 156 -8.03 -6.82 -16.84
N LEU A 157 -8.28 -7.73 -17.78
CA LEU A 157 -7.31 -8.28 -18.74
C LEU A 157 -7.82 -8.03 -20.16
N SER A 158 -6.90 -7.91 -21.11
CA SER A 158 -7.19 -7.78 -22.53
C SER A 158 -6.94 -9.10 -23.24
N HIS A 159 -7.73 -9.36 -24.28
CA HIS A 159 -7.60 -10.53 -25.15
C HIS A 159 -7.67 -10.09 -26.60
N ALA A 160 -7.03 -10.85 -27.49
CA ALA A 160 -6.99 -10.52 -28.90
C ALA A 160 -8.40 -10.36 -29.48
N ASN A 161 -8.63 -9.27 -30.21
CA ASN A 161 -9.93 -8.94 -30.75
C ASN A 161 -9.82 -8.13 -32.05
N MET A 162 -10.95 -8.01 -32.75
CA MET A 162 -11.04 -7.31 -34.04
C MET A 162 -11.27 -5.81 -33.91
N GLU A 163 -11.53 -5.29 -32.71
CA GLU A 163 -11.81 -3.86 -32.48
C GLU A 163 -10.51 -3.04 -32.33
N ALA A 164 -9.43 -3.67 -31.87
CA ALA A 164 -8.16 -3.02 -31.64
C ALA A 164 -7.51 -2.53 -32.95
N ASP A 165 -7.14 -1.25 -32.99
CA ASP A 165 -6.42 -0.65 -34.11
C ASP A 165 -4.89 -0.83 -33.95
N GLY A 166 -4.32 -1.75 -34.74
CA GLY A 166 -2.88 -2.02 -34.77
C GLY A 166 -2.04 -0.99 -35.54
N ARG A 167 -2.65 0.06 -36.11
CA ARG A 167 -1.90 1.05 -36.89
C ARG A 167 -1.12 2.00 -36.00
N SER A 168 -0.02 2.51 -36.56
CA SER A 168 0.75 3.63 -36.00
C SER A 168 0.84 4.74 -37.03
N TRP A 169 0.84 5.98 -36.56
CA TRP A 169 0.85 7.17 -37.41
C TRP A 169 2.11 8.00 -37.12
N PRO A 170 2.89 8.39 -38.14
CA PRO A 170 4.08 9.21 -37.95
C PRO A 170 3.81 10.53 -37.25
N VAL A 171 4.73 10.94 -36.38
CA VAL A 171 4.82 12.25 -35.74
C VAL A 171 6.30 12.66 -35.70
N PRO A 172 6.65 13.94 -35.46
CA PRO A 172 8.04 14.33 -35.27
C PRO A 172 8.73 13.46 -34.21
N GLY A 173 9.86 12.84 -34.57
CA GLY A 173 10.62 11.98 -33.66
C GLY A 173 9.97 10.62 -33.33
N GLY A 174 8.93 10.17 -34.04
CA GLY A 174 8.42 8.81 -33.85
C GLY A 174 7.00 8.56 -34.39
N VAL A 175 6.18 7.89 -33.60
CA VAL A 175 4.80 7.53 -33.96
C VAL A 175 3.83 7.80 -32.82
N ARG A 176 2.54 7.90 -33.15
CA ARG A 176 1.46 7.76 -32.18
C ARG A 176 0.61 6.55 -32.52
N CYS A 177 -0.01 5.95 -31.52
CA CYS A 177 -0.96 4.85 -31.68
C CYS A 177 -2.15 5.02 -30.72
N ARG A 178 -3.26 4.34 -31.03
CA ARG A 178 -4.46 4.29 -30.19
C ARG A 178 -5.27 3.05 -30.55
N LEU A 179 -5.25 2.05 -29.69
CA LEU A 179 -5.92 0.77 -29.92
C LEU A 179 -7.45 0.94 -29.96
N TYR A 180 -8.02 1.67 -29.01
CA TYR A 180 -9.47 1.87 -28.90
C TYR A 180 -9.83 3.35 -28.86
N ARG A 181 -10.95 3.72 -29.49
CA ARG A 181 -11.35 5.13 -29.68
C ARG A 181 -11.62 5.89 -28.38
N THR A 182 -11.97 5.19 -27.31
CA THR A 182 -12.22 5.74 -25.98
C THR A 182 -10.95 6.15 -25.24
N PHE A 183 -9.78 5.73 -25.71
CA PHE A 183 -8.50 6.06 -25.11
C PHE A 183 -7.85 7.29 -25.75
N PRO A 184 -6.92 7.96 -25.05
CA PRO A 184 -6.10 9.01 -25.64
C PRO A 184 -5.13 8.41 -26.68
N TRP A 185 -4.57 9.29 -27.49
CA TRP A 185 -3.41 8.96 -28.30
C TRP A 185 -2.20 8.73 -27.39
N LEU A 186 -1.48 7.63 -27.61
CA LEU A 186 -0.18 7.38 -26.99
C LEU A 186 0.92 7.74 -28.00
N TYR A 187 1.71 8.75 -27.66
CA TYR A 187 2.85 9.22 -28.43
C TYR A 187 4.10 8.48 -27.99
N LEU A 188 4.80 7.86 -28.93
CA LEU A 188 6.05 7.14 -28.76
C LEU A 188 7.10 7.85 -29.59
N GLN A 189 8.02 8.56 -28.93
CA GLN A 189 9.00 9.41 -29.58
C GLN A 189 10.39 9.11 -29.05
N ILE A 190 11.41 9.31 -29.87
CA ILE A 190 12.81 9.05 -29.58
C ILE A 190 13.64 10.29 -29.91
N ASP A 191 14.68 10.54 -29.12
CA ASP A 191 15.55 11.72 -29.28
C ASP A 191 16.70 11.54 -30.29
N LYS A 192 16.67 10.45 -31.07
CA LYS A 192 17.70 10.05 -32.00
C LYS A 192 17.28 10.32 -33.44
N ASP A 193 18.04 11.19 -34.11
CA ASP A 193 17.88 11.41 -35.55
C ASP A 193 18.16 10.14 -36.34
N GLY A 194 17.34 9.90 -37.37
CA GLY A 194 17.44 8.71 -38.21
C GLY A 194 16.95 7.41 -37.57
N ALA A 195 16.34 7.46 -36.37
CA ALA A 195 15.61 6.32 -35.84
C ALA A 195 14.36 6.04 -36.69
N GLU A 196 14.25 4.82 -37.21
CA GLU A 196 13.13 4.38 -38.03
C GLU A 196 12.11 3.65 -37.16
N PHE A 197 10.81 3.86 -37.43
CA PHE A 197 9.76 3.00 -36.89
C PHE A 197 9.31 2.04 -37.99
N VAL A 198 9.54 0.75 -37.79
CA VAL A 198 9.11 -0.32 -38.70
C VAL A 198 7.73 -0.81 -38.28
N PRO A 199 6.66 -0.57 -39.06
CA PRO A 199 5.33 -1.07 -38.74
C PRO A 199 5.28 -2.59 -38.85
N ALA A 200 4.94 -3.25 -37.75
CA ALA A 200 4.82 -4.71 -37.67
C ALA A 200 3.75 -5.08 -36.63
N PRO A 201 2.46 -4.76 -36.92
CA PRO A 201 1.40 -4.99 -35.96
C PRO A 201 1.12 -6.48 -35.80
N ASP A 202 1.09 -6.94 -34.55
CA ASP A 202 0.80 -8.34 -34.23
C ASP A 202 0.26 -8.50 -32.82
N TRP A 203 -0.57 -9.53 -32.63
CA TRP A 203 -1.04 -9.96 -31.32
C TRP A 203 -0.10 -11.01 -30.75
N TRP A 204 0.32 -10.80 -29.51
CA TRP A 204 1.11 -11.74 -28.75
C TRP A 204 0.25 -12.34 -27.65
N TYR A 205 0.22 -13.66 -27.60
CA TYR A 205 -0.79 -14.39 -26.84
C TYR A 205 -0.27 -14.96 -25.53
N GLY A 206 -1.11 -14.96 -24.50
CA GLY A 206 -0.92 -15.78 -23.31
C GLY A 206 0.22 -15.35 -22.37
N PHE A 207 0.47 -14.05 -22.24
CA PHE A 207 1.28 -13.51 -21.14
C PHE A 207 0.68 -13.99 -19.81
N GLU A 208 1.51 -14.55 -18.93
CA GLU A 208 1.11 -15.18 -17.68
C GLU A 208 1.48 -14.29 -16.48
N TYR A 209 0.49 -13.97 -15.66
CA TYR A 209 0.62 -13.24 -14.39
C TYR A 209 0.53 -14.21 -13.20
N PRO A 210 1.66 -14.79 -12.76
CA PRO A 210 1.69 -15.83 -11.72
C PRO A 210 1.13 -15.37 -10.38
N GLU A 211 1.25 -14.08 -10.02
CA GLU A 211 0.67 -13.57 -8.78
C GLU A 211 -0.86 -13.55 -8.83
N GLU A 212 -1.46 -13.23 -9.99
CA GLU A 212 -2.92 -13.27 -10.15
C GLU A 212 -3.43 -14.72 -10.11
N LEU A 213 -2.73 -15.64 -10.77
CA LEU A 213 -3.06 -17.07 -10.71
C LEU A 213 -2.95 -17.62 -9.29
N ARG A 214 -1.90 -17.26 -8.53
CA ARG A 214 -1.73 -17.68 -7.13
C ARG A 214 -2.85 -17.15 -6.23
N ARG A 215 -3.41 -15.99 -6.56
CA ARG A 215 -4.56 -15.38 -5.87
C ARG A 215 -5.90 -15.93 -6.37
N GLY A 216 -5.92 -16.86 -7.32
CA GLY A 216 -7.14 -17.45 -7.87
C GLY A 216 -7.89 -16.58 -8.87
N TYR A 217 -7.25 -15.54 -9.43
CA TYR A 217 -7.81 -14.72 -10.50
C TYR A 217 -7.40 -15.22 -11.89
N GLU A 218 -8.06 -14.72 -12.93
CA GLU A 218 -7.55 -14.83 -14.30
C GLU A 218 -6.17 -14.15 -14.37
N GLY A 219 -5.21 -14.79 -15.02
CA GLY A 219 -3.84 -14.32 -15.12
C GLY A 219 -3.23 -14.54 -16.50
N TYR A 220 -4.06 -14.60 -17.55
CA TYR A 220 -3.60 -14.74 -18.94
C TYR A 220 -4.07 -13.54 -19.75
N GLU A 221 -3.14 -12.87 -20.43
CA GLU A 221 -3.42 -11.68 -21.24
C GLU A 221 -2.82 -11.80 -22.64
N ASP A 222 -3.50 -11.25 -23.64
CA ASP A 222 -2.93 -11.00 -24.94
C ASP A 222 -2.59 -9.51 -25.08
N LEU A 223 -1.43 -9.20 -25.62
CA LEU A 223 -0.93 -7.84 -25.82
C LEU A 223 -0.70 -7.57 -27.30
N LEU A 224 -0.99 -6.34 -27.73
CA LEU A 224 -0.79 -5.92 -29.11
C LEU A 224 0.52 -5.14 -29.22
N THR A 225 1.30 -5.38 -30.27
CA THR A 225 2.35 -4.46 -30.71
C THR A 225 1.95 -3.84 -32.04
N THR A 226 2.44 -2.64 -32.35
CA THR A 226 2.18 -1.97 -33.63
C THR A 226 3.42 -1.89 -34.54
N GLY A 227 4.58 -2.31 -34.04
CA GLY A 227 5.87 -2.18 -34.71
C GLY A 227 7.02 -2.03 -33.73
N TYR A 228 8.17 -1.56 -34.20
CA TYR A 228 9.33 -1.31 -33.35
C TYR A 228 10.18 -0.17 -33.89
N PHE A 229 10.88 0.53 -32.99
CA PHE A 229 11.94 1.45 -33.38
C PHE A 229 13.22 0.68 -33.68
N GLU A 230 13.98 1.11 -34.67
CA GLU A 230 15.31 0.60 -35.00
C GLU A 230 16.28 1.77 -35.23
N THR A 231 17.44 1.72 -34.57
CA THR A 231 18.48 2.75 -34.74
C THR A 231 19.85 2.22 -34.35
N THR A 232 20.91 2.82 -34.88
CA THR A 232 22.29 2.53 -34.45
C THR A 232 22.64 3.30 -33.18
N ILE A 233 23.40 2.66 -32.30
CA ILE A 233 23.91 3.27 -31.05
C ILE A 233 25.42 3.03 -30.95
N ARG A 234 26.16 4.08 -30.63
CA ARG A 234 27.64 4.05 -30.52
C ARG A 234 28.09 3.98 -29.07
N LYS A 235 29.30 3.45 -28.84
CA LYS A 235 29.91 3.47 -27.51
C LYS A 235 29.96 4.90 -26.95
N GLY A 236 29.49 5.07 -25.71
CA GLY A 236 29.33 6.35 -25.02
C GLY A 236 28.05 7.13 -25.36
N GLU A 237 27.29 6.69 -26.36
CA GLU A 237 26.04 7.35 -26.75
C GLU A 237 24.89 6.97 -25.81
N SER A 238 23.99 7.92 -25.60
CA SER A 238 22.69 7.67 -24.95
C SER A 238 21.56 7.98 -25.90
N ILE A 239 20.45 7.25 -25.80
CA ILE A 239 19.20 7.45 -26.55
C ILE A 239 18.04 7.43 -25.57
N VAL A 240 17.13 8.40 -25.67
CA VAL A 240 15.96 8.52 -24.80
C VAL A 240 14.69 8.23 -25.59
N PHE A 241 13.96 7.21 -25.16
CA PHE A 241 12.61 6.88 -25.59
C PHE A 241 11.60 7.55 -24.66
N SER A 242 10.53 8.12 -25.21
CA SER A 242 9.43 8.76 -24.48
C SER A 242 8.09 8.15 -24.89
N ALA A 243 7.32 7.66 -23.92
CA ALA A 243 5.92 7.29 -24.07
C ALA A 243 5.03 8.26 -23.27
N SER A 244 4.07 8.93 -23.93
CA SER A 244 3.29 10.02 -23.33
C SER A 244 1.88 10.12 -23.91
N VAL A 245 0.91 10.60 -23.13
CA VAL A 245 -0.44 10.96 -23.63
C VAL A 245 -0.49 12.32 -24.33
N ALA A 246 0.64 13.04 -24.35
CA ALA A 246 0.82 14.31 -25.06
C ALA A 246 2.12 14.29 -25.89
N PRO A 247 2.16 14.91 -27.08
CA PRO A 247 3.35 14.93 -27.92
C PRO A 247 4.47 15.74 -27.26
N MET A 248 5.71 15.36 -27.56
CA MET A 248 6.91 16.17 -27.35
C MET A 248 7.15 17.02 -28.59
N ASP A 249 7.54 18.28 -28.40
CA ASP A 249 7.68 19.27 -29.47
C ASP A 249 8.80 18.92 -30.47
N SER A 250 9.88 18.33 -29.97
CA SER A 250 11.04 17.92 -30.77
C SER A 250 11.83 16.77 -30.11
N PRO A 251 12.65 16.04 -30.87
CA PRO A 251 13.62 15.08 -30.32
C PRO A 251 14.51 15.68 -29.22
N GLY A 252 15.06 16.89 -29.42
CA GLY A 252 15.92 17.56 -28.42
C GLY A 252 15.21 17.84 -27.09
N ALA A 253 13.92 18.21 -27.13
CA ALA A 253 13.12 18.45 -25.94
C ALA A 253 12.95 17.20 -25.06
N ILE A 254 13.05 15.99 -25.64
CA ILE A 254 13.00 14.72 -24.90
C ILE A 254 14.21 14.61 -23.98
N ARG A 255 15.42 14.85 -24.50
CA ARG A 255 16.65 14.78 -23.73
C ARG A 255 16.70 15.83 -22.64
N GLU A 256 16.37 17.08 -22.97
CA GLU A 256 16.33 18.19 -22.00
C GLU A 256 15.38 17.89 -20.84
N ALA A 257 14.18 17.36 -21.14
CA ALA A 257 13.20 16.99 -20.13
C ALA A 257 13.67 15.81 -19.27
N PHE A 258 14.37 14.83 -19.84
CA PHE A 258 14.98 13.72 -19.09
C PHE A 258 16.04 14.25 -18.13
N ASP A 259 17.02 15.00 -18.64
CA ASP A 259 18.17 15.48 -17.87
C ASP A 259 17.74 16.46 -16.76
N ALA A 260 16.77 17.35 -17.05
CA ALA A 260 16.20 18.23 -16.04
C ALA A 260 15.40 17.47 -14.96
N SER A 261 14.78 16.34 -15.31
CA SER A 261 13.99 15.54 -14.38
C SER A 261 14.87 14.66 -13.49
N ILE A 262 15.90 14.01 -14.04
CA ILE A 262 16.83 13.17 -13.27
C ILE A 262 17.65 14.01 -12.28
N ALA A 263 18.06 15.23 -12.67
CA ALA A 263 18.80 16.14 -11.79
C ALA A 263 18.03 16.57 -10.53
N ARG A 264 16.69 16.48 -10.55
CA ARG A 264 15.82 16.80 -9.40
C ARG A 264 15.43 15.58 -8.57
N ARG A 265 15.90 14.38 -8.92
CA ARG A 265 15.56 13.14 -8.20
C ARG A 265 16.33 13.08 -6.89
N THR A 266 15.59 12.77 -5.82
CA THR A 266 16.16 12.51 -4.50
C THR A 266 16.87 11.17 -4.50
N HIS A 267 18.02 11.11 -3.82
CA HIS A 267 18.73 9.85 -3.63
C HIS A 267 18.19 9.12 -2.40
N LYS A 268 17.92 7.82 -2.55
CA LYS A 268 17.38 6.94 -1.50
C LYS A 268 18.54 6.14 -0.94
N ILE A 269 19.15 6.64 0.13
CA ILE A 269 20.44 6.17 0.64
C ILE A 269 20.32 5.41 1.96
N ASP A 270 19.15 5.42 2.57
CA ASP A 270 18.82 4.77 3.84
C ASP A 270 17.31 4.46 3.92
N PHE A 271 16.88 3.80 5.00
CA PHE A 271 15.48 3.46 5.24
C PHE A 271 14.57 4.71 5.25
N LEU A 272 14.94 5.74 6.00
CA LEU A 272 14.10 6.92 6.19
C LEU A 272 13.91 7.70 4.88
N SER A 273 14.96 7.86 4.06
CA SER A 273 14.87 8.47 2.73
C SER A 273 13.99 7.65 1.78
N CYS A 274 13.96 6.32 1.90
CA CYS A 274 12.99 5.47 1.21
C CYS A 274 11.55 5.75 1.67
N MET A 275 11.31 5.81 2.98
CA MET A 275 9.98 6.10 3.54
C MET A 275 9.47 7.49 3.13
N HIS A 276 10.31 8.52 3.19
CA HIS A 276 9.97 9.86 2.69
C HIS A 276 9.65 9.86 1.19
N HIS A 277 10.41 9.11 0.39
CA HIS A 277 10.10 8.96 -1.03
C HIS A 277 8.74 8.30 -1.25
N SER A 278 8.50 7.19 -0.56
CA SER A 278 7.26 6.41 -0.63
C SER A 278 6.05 7.21 -0.19
N ALA A 279 6.14 7.94 0.93
CA ALA A 279 5.05 8.76 1.45
C ALA A 279 4.55 9.78 0.41
N ARG A 280 5.47 10.41 -0.31
CA ARG A 280 5.12 11.35 -1.38
C ARG A 280 4.43 10.67 -2.59
N GLN A 281 4.54 9.34 -2.77
CA GLN A 281 3.89 8.58 -3.87
C GLN A 281 2.38 8.47 -3.73
N PHE A 282 1.87 8.62 -2.51
CA PHE A 282 0.43 8.52 -2.25
C PHE A 282 -0.30 9.84 -2.49
N VAL A 283 0.38 10.98 -2.29
CA VAL A 283 -0.22 12.32 -2.50
C VAL A 283 -0.26 12.63 -4.00
N ILE A 284 -1.48 12.73 -4.54
CA ILE A 284 -1.70 13.05 -5.96
C ILE A 284 -2.47 14.36 -6.10
N ARG A 285 -2.19 15.07 -7.19
CA ARG A 285 -2.89 16.30 -7.56
C ARG A 285 -3.64 16.11 -8.87
N ARG A 286 -4.96 16.27 -8.82
CA ARG A 286 -5.86 16.17 -9.97
C ARG A 286 -6.26 17.55 -10.49
N SER A 287 -6.97 17.54 -11.62
CA SER A 287 -7.68 18.71 -12.15
C SER A 287 -8.62 19.33 -11.09
N GLY A 288 -8.77 20.65 -11.14
CA GLY A 288 -9.67 21.39 -10.24
C GLY A 288 -9.13 21.62 -8.83
N ASP A 289 -7.81 21.61 -8.66
CA ASP A 289 -7.15 21.84 -7.36
C ASP A 289 -7.65 20.86 -6.29
N ARG A 290 -7.68 19.57 -6.68
CA ARG A 290 -8.01 18.44 -5.82
C ARG A 290 -6.72 17.72 -5.45
N THR A 291 -6.46 17.64 -4.15
CA THR A 291 -5.39 16.84 -3.59
C THR A 291 -6.00 15.60 -2.93
N GLU A 292 -5.58 14.43 -3.40
CA GLU A 292 -6.13 13.14 -2.98
C GLU A 292 -4.98 12.25 -2.49
N VAL A 293 -5.30 11.25 -1.67
CA VAL A 293 -4.35 10.25 -1.20
C VAL A 293 -4.74 8.87 -1.74
N ILE A 294 -3.87 8.29 -2.57
CA ILE A 294 -4.00 6.89 -2.99
C ILE A 294 -3.70 6.00 -1.78
N ALA A 295 -4.65 5.15 -1.40
CA ALA A 295 -4.53 4.30 -0.21
C ALA A 295 -3.36 3.31 -0.33
N GLY A 296 -3.11 2.81 -1.54
CA GLY A 296 -1.86 2.15 -1.87
C GLY A 296 -1.81 1.53 -3.26
N TYR A 297 -0.62 1.11 -3.66
CA TYR A 297 -0.33 0.62 -4.99
C TYR A 297 -0.15 -0.91 -5.01
N PRO A 298 -0.65 -1.58 -6.06
CA PRO A 298 -1.12 -0.97 -7.31
C PRO A 298 -2.65 -0.86 -7.46
N TRP A 299 -3.45 -1.54 -6.63
CA TRP A 299 -4.87 -1.70 -6.91
C TRP A 299 -5.82 -0.73 -6.21
N PHE A 300 -5.41 -0.02 -5.15
CA PHE A 300 -6.34 0.89 -4.48
C PHE A 300 -6.51 2.22 -5.23
N GLY A 301 -7.63 2.89 -4.93
CA GLY A 301 -7.86 4.31 -5.19
C GLY A 301 -7.80 5.09 -3.88
N GLU A 302 -8.60 6.15 -3.77
CA GLU A 302 -8.77 6.88 -2.51
C GLU A 302 -9.76 6.14 -1.58
N ILE A 303 -9.35 5.96 -0.32
CA ILE A 303 -10.18 5.36 0.74
C ILE A 303 -10.16 6.31 1.94
N GLY A 304 -11.29 6.97 2.22
CA GLY A 304 -11.30 8.11 3.13
C GLY A 304 -10.75 7.87 4.53
N ARG A 305 -11.08 6.72 5.13
CA ARG A 305 -10.49 6.27 6.41
C ARG A 305 -8.96 6.21 6.32
N GLN A 306 -8.42 5.51 5.33
CA GLN A 306 -6.99 5.31 5.18
C GLN A 306 -6.27 6.62 4.86
N THR A 307 -6.90 7.50 4.08
CA THR A 307 -6.42 8.86 3.82
C THR A 307 -6.22 9.61 5.13
N LEU A 308 -7.26 9.72 5.98
CA LEU A 308 -7.19 10.50 7.22
C LEU A 308 -6.20 9.92 8.24
N VAL A 309 -6.11 8.58 8.34
CA VAL A 309 -5.13 7.90 9.21
C VAL A 309 -3.71 8.09 8.71
N ALA A 310 -3.47 8.00 7.40
CA ALA A 310 -2.14 8.11 6.81
C ALA A 310 -1.62 9.55 6.77
N LEU A 311 -2.51 10.53 6.58
CA LEU A 311 -2.17 11.90 6.19
C LEU A 311 -1.11 12.54 7.09
N PRO A 312 -1.22 12.50 8.44
CA PRO A 312 -0.18 13.06 9.30
C PRO A 312 1.20 12.46 9.04
N GLY A 313 1.29 11.13 9.04
CA GLY A 313 2.54 10.39 8.83
C GLY A 313 3.19 10.67 7.47
N ILE A 314 2.39 10.70 6.40
CA ILE A 314 2.92 10.89 5.03
C ILE A 314 3.17 12.36 4.66
N THR A 315 2.73 13.33 5.46
CA THR A 315 2.91 14.77 5.17
C THR A 315 3.61 15.55 6.29
N LEU A 316 3.03 15.59 7.49
CA LEU A 316 3.49 16.43 8.59
C LEU A 316 4.89 16.02 9.07
N GLU A 317 5.17 14.72 9.12
CA GLU A 317 6.49 14.19 9.51
C GLU A 317 7.62 14.52 8.53
N GLN A 318 7.28 15.10 7.38
CA GLN A 318 8.22 15.61 6.39
C GLN A 318 8.26 17.14 6.35
N GLY A 319 7.52 17.83 7.21
CA GLY A 319 7.34 19.28 7.17
C GLY A 319 6.42 19.77 6.04
N HIS A 320 5.60 18.89 5.44
CA HIS A 320 4.73 19.21 4.31
C HIS A 320 3.29 19.55 4.75
N LYS A 321 3.14 20.49 5.68
CA LYS A 321 1.81 20.88 6.21
C LYS A 321 0.83 21.42 5.16
N GLU A 322 1.33 22.05 4.10
CA GLU A 322 0.49 22.52 2.99
C GLU A 322 -0.15 21.35 2.24
N ASP A 323 0.59 20.26 1.98
CA ASP A 323 0.02 19.05 1.35
C ASP A 323 -1.10 18.44 2.23
N CYS A 324 -0.94 18.48 3.56
CA CYS A 324 -1.95 18.04 4.52
C CYS A 324 -3.22 18.90 4.44
N MET A 325 -3.05 20.23 4.46
CA MET A 325 -4.16 21.17 4.39
C MET A 325 -4.88 21.08 3.05
N ASP A 326 -4.17 21.00 1.92
CA ASP A 326 -4.76 20.86 0.59
C ASP A 326 -5.69 19.62 0.49
N ALA A 327 -5.28 18.49 1.09
CA ALA A 327 -6.08 17.27 1.14
C ALA A 327 -7.33 17.45 2.03
N LEU A 328 -7.17 18.02 3.23
CA LEU A 328 -8.29 18.29 4.14
C LEU A 328 -9.29 19.28 3.54
N ASP A 329 -8.82 20.32 2.87
CA ASP A 329 -9.65 21.29 2.16
C ASP A 329 -10.44 20.65 1.03
N THR A 330 -9.83 19.70 0.30
CA THR A 330 -10.50 18.94 -0.75
C THR A 330 -11.67 18.14 -0.16
N ILE A 331 -11.47 17.48 0.98
CA ILE A 331 -12.50 16.72 1.70
C ILE A 331 -13.63 17.64 2.19
N VAL A 332 -13.29 18.76 2.85
CA VAL A 332 -14.26 19.71 3.41
C VAL A 332 -15.09 20.39 2.31
N ARG A 333 -14.47 20.76 1.18
CA ARG A 333 -15.17 21.33 0.02
C ARG A 333 -16.21 20.36 -0.57
N GLY A 334 -16.00 19.05 -0.39
CA GLY A 334 -16.89 17.98 -0.84
C GLY A 334 -18.09 17.72 0.08
N MET A 335 -18.22 18.39 1.23
CA MET A 335 -19.30 18.15 2.19
C MET A 335 -20.69 18.45 1.62
N ARG A 336 -21.67 17.65 2.04
CA ARG A 336 -23.11 17.79 1.72
C ARG A 336 -23.93 17.51 2.99
N ASP A 337 -24.92 18.35 3.26
CA ASP A 337 -25.85 18.21 4.40
C ASP A 337 -25.16 18.01 5.77
N GLY A 338 -23.99 18.64 5.93
CA GLY A 338 -23.18 18.59 7.14
C GLY A 338 -22.35 17.31 7.33
N MET A 339 -22.15 16.51 6.30
CA MET A 339 -21.35 15.28 6.33
C MET A 339 -20.40 15.20 5.11
N PHE A 340 -19.29 14.48 5.28
CA PHE A 340 -18.41 14.12 4.15
C PHE A 340 -19.12 13.17 3.18
N THR A 341 -18.61 13.07 1.95
CA THR A 341 -19.22 12.26 0.88
C THR A 341 -18.33 11.10 0.45
N GLY A 342 -18.90 10.13 -0.27
CA GLY A 342 -18.15 8.97 -0.77
C GLY A 342 -17.52 8.14 0.35
N THR A 343 -16.27 7.72 0.14
CA THR A 343 -15.51 6.86 1.07
C THR A 343 -15.14 7.56 2.39
N PHE A 344 -15.38 8.87 2.51
CA PHE A 344 -15.21 9.64 3.75
C PHE A 344 -16.49 9.70 4.58
N SER A 345 -17.64 9.29 4.05
CA SER A 345 -18.93 9.40 4.73
C SER A 345 -19.09 8.34 5.82
N MET A 346 -19.85 8.67 6.88
CA MET A 346 -20.17 7.71 7.94
C MET A 346 -20.97 6.51 7.45
N GLN A 347 -21.74 6.67 6.36
CA GLN A 347 -22.51 5.60 5.75
C GLN A 347 -21.62 4.56 5.10
N GLU A 348 -20.49 4.95 4.49
CA GLU A 348 -19.55 3.98 3.94
C GLU A 348 -18.63 3.39 5.00
N ALA A 349 -18.17 4.22 5.92
CA ALA A 349 -17.25 3.85 6.99
C ALA A 349 -17.55 4.71 8.23
N ALA A 350 -18.14 4.11 9.26
CA ALA A 350 -18.66 4.83 10.42
C ALA A 350 -17.59 5.44 11.32
N ASP A 351 -16.31 5.07 11.15
CA ASP A 351 -15.16 5.70 11.79
C ASP A 351 -14.49 6.76 10.89
N ALA A 352 -14.70 6.73 9.56
CA ALA A 352 -13.94 7.57 8.62
C ALA A 352 -14.01 9.07 8.96
N PRO A 353 -15.19 9.70 9.17
CA PRO A 353 -15.24 11.11 9.56
C PRO A 353 -14.59 11.42 10.92
N LEU A 354 -14.49 10.45 11.82
CA LEU A 354 -13.94 10.70 13.16
C LEU A 354 -12.42 10.81 13.13
N TRP A 355 -11.77 10.13 12.18
CA TRP A 355 -10.33 10.27 11.94
C TRP A 355 -9.94 11.71 11.53
N PHE A 356 -10.86 12.49 10.94
CA PHE A 356 -10.63 13.90 10.63
C PHE A 356 -10.22 14.71 11.87
N PHE A 357 -10.85 14.45 13.01
CA PHE A 357 -10.52 15.16 14.26
C PHE A 357 -9.12 14.79 14.75
N TRP A 358 -8.76 13.50 14.67
CA TRP A 358 -7.41 13.05 15.00
C TRP A 358 -6.36 13.66 14.08
N THR A 359 -6.61 13.70 12.77
CA THR A 359 -5.73 14.37 11.80
C THR A 359 -5.58 15.86 12.11
N LEU A 360 -6.65 16.55 12.49
CA LEU A 360 -6.62 17.97 12.88
C LEU A 360 -5.84 18.22 14.18
N GLN A 361 -5.88 17.31 15.15
CA GLN A 361 -5.06 17.38 16.35
C GLN A 361 -3.57 17.34 15.99
N ARG A 362 -3.18 16.40 15.11
CA ARG A 362 -1.81 16.30 14.60
C ARG A 362 -1.40 17.56 13.81
N LEU A 363 -2.28 18.08 12.95
CA LEU A 363 -2.03 19.32 12.21
C LEU A 363 -1.86 20.54 13.15
N ALA A 364 -2.61 20.60 14.25
CA ALA A 364 -2.51 21.72 15.20
C ALA A 364 -1.12 21.86 15.82
N GLU A 365 -0.33 20.77 15.91
CA GLU A 365 1.07 20.81 16.35
C GLU A 365 1.96 21.61 15.37
N GLU A 366 1.57 21.71 14.08
CA GLU A 366 2.33 22.36 13.00
C GLU A 366 1.81 23.77 12.61
N VAL A 367 0.54 24.09 12.88
CA VAL A 367 -0.10 25.36 12.48
C VAL A 367 -0.86 26.10 13.58
N SER A 368 -0.87 25.57 14.80
CA SER A 368 -1.67 25.98 15.97
C SER A 368 -3.16 25.60 15.93
N GLU A 369 -3.74 25.47 17.12
CA GLU A 369 -5.17 25.25 17.35
C GLU A 369 -6.05 26.38 16.79
N GLU A 370 -5.59 27.64 16.81
CA GLU A 370 -6.34 28.79 16.31
C GLU A 370 -6.56 28.69 14.79
N THR A 371 -5.50 28.36 14.05
CA THR A 371 -5.57 28.15 12.61
C THR A 371 -6.52 27.00 12.27
N VAL A 372 -6.42 25.89 13.00
CA VAL A 372 -7.31 24.72 12.81
C VAL A 372 -8.76 25.10 13.07
N TRP A 373 -9.07 25.76 14.19
CA TRP A 373 -10.43 26.15 14.53
C TRP A 373 -11.01 27.12 13.51
N ARG A 374 -10.25 28.15 13.12
CA ARG A 374 -10.69 29.13 12.11
C ARG A 374 -10.99 28.48 10.76
N ARG A 375 -10.21 27.47 10.36
CA ARG A 375 -10.35 26.83 9.03
C ARG A 375 -11.38 25.70 9.02
N TYR A 376 -11.44 24.90 10.08
CA TYR A 376 -12.16 23.63 10.10
C TYR A 376 -13.21 23.50 11.21
N GLY A 377 -13.31 24.47 12.13
CA GLY A 377 -14.24 24.41 13.27
C GLY A 377 -15.70 24.24 12.86
N GLU A 378 -16.12 24.87 11.76
CA GLU A 378 -17.48 24.69 11.23
C GLU A 378 -17.70 23.26 10.69
N ALA A 379 -16.72 22.70 9.97
CA ALA A 379 -16.79 21.31 9.50
C ALA A 379 -16.85 20.32 10.68
N MET A 380 -16.06 20.56 11.74
CA MET A 380 -16.09 19.77 12.98
C MET A 380 -17.51 19.75 13.60
N LYS A 381 -18.12 20.93 13.77
CA LYS A 381 -19.48 21.05 14.32
C LYS A 381 -20.52 20.34 13.46
N GLN A 382 -20.42 20.47 12.14
CA GLN A 382 -21.33 19.81 11.20
C GLN A 382 -21.25 18.28 11.28
N VAL A 383 -20.03 17.72 11.29
CA VAL A 383 -19.81 16.27 11.40
C VAL A 383 -20.37 15.74 12.73
N LEU A 384 -20.06 16.38 13.86
CA LEU A 384 -20.61 15.97 15.17
C LEU A 384 -22.14 16.06 15.18
N GLY A 385 -22.71 17.14 14.64
CA GLY A 385 -24.15 17.31 14.50
C GLY A 385 -24.79 16.22 13.65
N ALA A 386 -24.12 15.72 12.61
CA ALA A 386 -24.62 14.63 11.79
C ALA A 386 -24.62 13.27 12.52
N TYR A 387 -23.60 12.95 13.33
CA TYR A 387 -23.66 11.76 14.21
C TYR A 387 -24.77 11.85 15.24
N ARG A 388 -25.03 13.06 15.79
CA ARG A 388 -26.15 13.31 16.71
C ARG A 388 -27.51 13.12 16.03
N ARG A 389 -27.66 13.59 14.78
CA ARG A 389 -28.89 13.36 13.98
C ARG A 389 -29.05 11.88 13.62
N GLY A 390 -27.95 11.19 13.35
CA GLY A 390 -27.92 9.81 12.91
C GLY A 390 -28.39 9.61 11.46
N VAL A 391 -28.06 8.46 10.92
CA VAL A 391 -28.51 7.96 9.62
C VAL A 391 -28.59 6.45 9.68
N GLU A 392 -29.75 5.88 9.33
CA GLU A 392 -29.95 4.44 9.07
C GLU A 392 -29.05 3.49 9.87
N GLY A 393 -29.36 3.27 11.15
CA GLY A 393 -28.61 2.34 11.99
C GLY A 393 -27.26 2.85 12.53
N ILE A 394 -26.84 4.06 12.15
CA ILE A 394 -25.65 4.73 12.66
C ILE A 394 -26.05 6.01 13.39
N GLY A 395 -25.63 6.19 14.64
CA GLY A 395 -25.82 7.47 15.33
C GLY A 395 -25.68 7.42 16.84
N LEU A 396 -25.69 8.61 17.42
CA LEU A 396 -25.61 8.82 18.87
C LEU A 396 -26.83 8.24 19.59
N GLN A 397 -26.58 7.44 20.61
CA GLN A 397 -27.59 6.87 21.50
C GLN A 397 -27.70 7.68 22.80
N ALA A 398 -28.77 7.42 23.57
CA ALA A 398 -29.04 8.13 24.82
C ALA A 398 -27.95 7.94 25.89
N ASP A 399 -27.20 6.84 25.83
CA ASP A 399 -26.05 6.55 26.69
C ASP A 399 -24.79 7.35 26.30
N GLY A 400 -24.84 8.16 25.23
CA GLY A 400 -23.74 8.98 24.76
C GLY A 400 -22.76 8.25 23.83
N LEU A 401 -23.05 7.01 23.42
CA LEU A 401 -22.22 6.21 22.54
C LEU A 401 -22.78 6.19 21.10
N ILE A 402 -21.92 5.94 20.12
CA ILE A 402 -22.28 5.74 18.72
C ILE A 402 -22.57 4.25 18.51
N ARG A 403 -23.82 3.95 18.12
CA ARG A 403 -24.22 2.63 17.63
C ARG A 403 -24.07 2.57 16.12
N THR A 404 -23.53 1.48 15.62
CA THR A 404 -23.35 1.14 14.20
C THR A 404 -23.96 -0.24 13.93
N ALA A 405 -25.20 -0.25 13.44
CA ALA A 405 -25.93 -1.48 13.16
C ALA A 405 -26.71 -1.35 11.84
N MET A 406 -26.07 -1.76 10.75
CA MET A 406 -26.69 -1.87 9.43
C MET A 406 -26.60 -3.33 8.95
N PRO A 407 -27.74 -4.01 8.73
CA PRO A 407 -27.74 -5.37 8.21
C PRO A 407 -26.97 -5.49 6.89
N GLY A 408 -26.13 -6.52 6.79
CA GLY A 408 -25.36 -6.82 5.57
C GLY A 408 -24.21 -5.86 5.26
N ARG A 409 -23.82 -4.99 6.20
CA ARG A 409 -22.70 -4.06 6.03
C ARG A 409 -21.64 -4.22 7.12
N ALA A 410 -20.38 -4.08 6.74
CA ALA A 410 -19.27 -3.94 7.66
C ALA A 410 -18.79 -2.47 7.64
N LEU A 411 -18.97 -1.75 8.75
CA LEU A 411 -18.80 -0.29 8.82
C LEU A 411 -17.50 0.16 9.50
N THR A 412 -16.73 -0.79 10.03
CA THR A 412 -15.45 -0.53 10.72
C THR A 412 -14.27 -0.75 9.77
N TRP A 413 -13.02 -0.51 10.19
CA TRP A 413 -11.87 -0.79 9.33
C TRP A 413 -11.67 -2.28 9.01
N MET A 414 -12.24 -3.16 9.84
CA MET A 414 -12.37 -4.58 9.55
C MET A 414 -13.60 -4.83 8.67
N ASP A 415 -13.60 -4.28 7.45
CA ASP A 415 -14.76 -4.20 6.55
C ASP A 415 -14.86 -5.33 5.52
N THR A 416 -14.07 -6.39 5.69
CA THR A 416 -14.08 -7.50 4.73
C THR A 416 -15.40 -8.29 4.76
N MET A 417 -15.96 -8.50 3.57
CA MET A 417 -17.22 -9.22 3.34
C MET A 417 -16.96 -10.48 2.51
N VAL A 418 -17.44 -11.62 2.98
CA VAL A 418 -17.35 -12.92 2.29
C VAL A 418 -18.73 -13.55 2.22
N ASP A 419 -19.13 -14.01 1.03
CA ASP A 419 -20.43 -14.65 0.79
C ASP A 419 -21.64 -13.82 1.29
N GLY A 420 -21.52 -12.48 1.26
CA GLY A 420 -22.54 -11.55 1.72
C GLY A 420 -22.58 -11.28 3.23
N ALA A 421 -21.62 -11.81 3.99
CA ALA A 421 -21.51 -11.62 5.44
C ALA A 421 -20.17 -10.97 5.85
N PRO A 422 -20.13 -10.14 6.90
CA PRO A 422 -18.87 -9.63 7.45
C PRO A 422 -18.00 -10.77 8.00
N VAL A 423 -16.70 -10.77 7.69
CA VAL A 423 -15.73 -11.70 8.29
C VAL A 423 -15.57 -11.43 9.79
N ALA A 424 -15.46 -10.15 10.14
CA ALA A 424 -15.41 -9.67 11.52
C ALA A 424 -16.67 -8.82 11.75
N PRO A 425 -17.81 -9.43 12.13
CA PRO A 425 -19.03 -8.67 12.43
C PRO A 425 -18.81 -7.86 13.70
N ARG A 426 -18.94 -6.54 13.57
CA ARG A 426 -18.70 -5.56 14.66
C ARG A 426 -19.86 -4.58 14.74
N SER A 427 -21.07 -5.14 14.79
CA SER A 427 -22.31 -4.38 14.92
C SER A 427 -22.51 -3.92 16.37
N GLY A 428 -23.38 -2.92 16.59
CA GLY A 428 -23.59 -2.35 17.91
C GLY A 428 -22.59 -1.25 18.19
N TYR A 429 -21.87 -1.32 19.31
CA TYR A 429 -20.88 -0.33 19.72
C TYR A 429 -19.47 -0.89 19.49
N ALA A 430 -18.77 -0.41 18.46
CA ALA A 430 -17.36 -0.77 18.24
C ALA A 430 -16.44 0.10 19.13
N VAL A 431 -15.39 -0.52 19.68
CA VAL A 431 -14.53 0.11 20.70
C VAL A 431 -13.81 1.36 20.17
N GLU A 432 -13.21 1.29 18.98
CA GLU A 432 -12.44 2.39 18.40
C GLU A 432 -13.35 3.51 17.88
N ILE A 433 -14.54 3.20 17.36
CA ILE A 433 -15.51 4.22 16.94
C ILE A 433 -15.92 5.08 18.13
N ASN A 434 -16.19 4.45 19.27
CA ASN A 434 -16.61 5.16 20.47
C ASN A 434 -15.46 5.92 21.14
N ALA A 435 -14.23 5.39 21.08
CA ALA A 435 -13.05 6.13 21.51
C ALA A 435 -12.76 7.35 20.61
N LEU A 436 -12.86 7.19 19.29
CA LEU A 436 -12.73 8.28 18.32
C LEU A 436 -13.83 9.33 18.48
N TRP A 437 -15.06 8.90 18.75
CA TRP A 437 -16.19 9.78 19.01
C TRP A 437 -15.93 10.67 20.23
N TYR A 438 -15.54 10.07 21.35
CA TYR A 438 -15.18 10.84 22.53
C TYR A 438 -14.05 11.82 22.22
N ASN A 439 -12.99 11.36 21.55
CA ASN A 439 -11.87 12.21 21.19
C ASN A 439 -12.30 13.40 20.31
N ALA A 440 -13.18 13.16 19.34
CA ALA A 440 -13.72 14.21 18.48
C ALA A 440 -14.54 15.25 19.25
N VAL A 441 -15.43 14.82 20.14
CA VAL A 441 -16.27 15.72 20.96
C VAL A 441 -15.39 16.54 21.92
N CYS A 442 -14.47 15.90 22.65
CA CYS A 442 -13.57 16.57 23.58
C CYS A 442 -12.66 17.58 22.89
N TYR A 443 -12.12 17.23 21.72
CA TYR A 443 -11.28 18.15 20.97
C TYR A 443 -12.08 19.36 20.47
N ALA A 444 -13.27 19.14 19.89
CA ALA A 444 -14.13 20.23 19.44
C ALA A 444 -14.56 21.16 20.60
N LEU A 445 -14.90 20.59 21.76
CA LEU A 445 -15.24 21.35 22.97
C LEU A 445 -14.06 22.21 23.44
N ARG A 446 -12.85 21.64 23.53
CA ARG A 446 -11.65 22.38 23.92
C ARG A 446 -11.41 23.59 23.01
N LEU A 447 -11.52 23.41 21.70
CA LEU A 447 -11.34 24.51 20.74
C LEU A 447 -12.46 25.54 20.85
N ALA A 448 -13.72 25.10 20.95
CA ALA A 448 -14.88 25.99 21.11
C ALA A 448 -14.76 26.86 22.37
N GLU A 449 -14.40 26.29 23.52
CA GLU A 449 -14.19 27.02 24.76
C GLU A 449 -13.00 28.00 24.64
N ARG A 450 -11.89 27.54 24.07
CA ARG A 450 -10.68 28.36 23.90
C ARG A 450 -10.90 29.56 22.97
N PHE A 451 -11.74 29.42 21.95
CA PHE A 451 -11.97 30.44 20.92
C PHE A 451 -13.37 31.07 20.96
N GLY A 452 -14.10 30.91 22.08
CA GLY A 452 -15.29 31.69 22.40
C GLY A 452 -16.60 31.26 21.72
N ASP A 453 -16.74 30.01 21.26
CA ASP A 453 -18.01 29.46 20.79
C ASP A 453 -18.81 28.87 21.98
N GLU A 454 -19.32 29.78 22.83
CA GLU A 454 -20.01 29.43 24.08
C GLU A 454 -21.30 28.62 23.84
N ALA A 455 -21.98 28.86 22.72
CA ALA A 455 -23.23 28.18 22.38
C ALA A 455 -22.97 26.69 22.10
N PHE A 456 -21.96 26.39 21.27
CA PHE A 456 -21.55 25.01 21.03
C PHE A 456 -21.02 24.35 22.31
N ALA A 457 -20.18 25.06 23.07
CA ALA A 457 -19.63 24.52 24.33
C ALA A 457 -20.74 24.13 25.32
N ALA A 458 -21.73 24.99 25.52
CA ALA A 458 -22.86 24.72 26.43
C ALA A 458 -23.72 23.54 25.96
N GLU A 459 -23.97 23.41 24.66
CA GLU A 459 -24.79 22.33 24.09
C GLU A 459 -24.14 20.93 24.23
N TRP A 460 -22.81 20.86 24.23
CA TRP A 460 -22.07 19.59 24.19
C TRP A 460 -21.39 19.21 25.52
N ARG A 461 -21.34 20.12 26.50
CA ARG A 461 -20.61 19.99 27.78
C ARG A 461 -20.81 18.69 28.54
N GLU A 462 -22.05 18.21 28.64
CA GLU A 462 -22.39 17.02 29.45
C GLU A 462 -22.11 15.69 28.73
N LEU A 463 -21.85 15.73 27.42
CA LEU A 463 -21.71 14.50 26.64
C LEU A 463 -20.44 13.71 26.97
N PRO A 464 -19.23 14.30 27.10
CA PRO A 464 -18.01 13.59 27.44
C PRO A 464 -18.12 12.67 28.66
N GLU A 465 -18.63 13.19 29.79
CA GLU A 465 -18.72 12.41 31.03
C GLU A 465 -19.76 11.28 30.94
N ARG A 466 -20.87 11.51 30.23
CA ARG A 466 -21.85 10.46 29.94
C ARG A 466 -21.25 9.37 29.06
N THR A 467 -20.58 9.74 27.97
CA THR A 467 -19.86 8.82 27.08
C THR A 467 -18.81 8.03 27.87
N ARG A 468 -18.06 8.68 28.78
CA ARG A 468 -17.06 8.04 29.64
C ARG A 468 -17.64 6.89 30.45
N ARG A 469 -18.69 7.19 31.21
CA ARG A 469 -19.32 6.22 32.11
C ARG A 469 -19.86 5.04 31.32
N SER A 470 -20.60 5.30 30.25
CA SER A 470 -21.16 4.26 29.39
C SER A 470 -20.10 3.43 28.69
N PHE A 471 -18.98 4.05 28.27
CA PHE A 471 -17.87 3.33 27.65
C PHE A 471 -17.24 2.34 28.63
N LEU A 472 -16.89 2.80 29.83
CA LEU A 472 -16.27 1.93 30.84
C LEU A 472 -17.22 0.82 31.28
N ASP A 473 -18.50 1.13 31.51
CA ASP A 473 -19.54 0.16 31.88
C ASP A 473 -19.72 -0.96 30.83
N LYS A 474 -19.70 -0.61 29.54
CA LYS A 474 -19.96 -1.57 28.46
C LYS A 474 -18.73 -2.33 27.98
N PHE A 475 -17.59 -1.66 27.85
CA PHE A 475 -16.42 -2.22 27.18
C PHE A 475 -15.41 -2.83 28.15
N TRP A 476 -15.32 -2.38 29.40
CA TRP A 476 -14.30 -2.90 30.31
C TRP A 476 -14.65 -4.32 30.79
N ILE A 477 -13.73 -5.26 30.57
CA ILE A 477 -13.85 -6.63 31.03
C ILE A 477 -13.08 -6.77 32.34
N GLU A 478 -13.78 -6.65 33.47
CA GLU A 478 -13.14 -6.55 34.80
C GLU A 478 -12.25 -7.75 35.14
N ASP A 479 -12.67 -8.96 34.79
CA ASP A 479 -11.98 -10.21 35.14
C ASP A 479 -10.76 -10.52 34.26
N GLU A 480 -10.76 -10.07 33.01
CA GLU A 480 -9.64 -10.27 32.08
C GLU A 480 -8.76 -9.02 31.89
N ARG A 481 -9.19 -7.86 32.39
CA ARG A 481 -8.45 -6.59 32.41
C ARG A 481 -8.10 -6.06 31.00
N TYR A 482 -9.06 -6.07 30.07
CA TYR A 482 -8.93 -5.38 28.77
C TYR A 482 -10.31 -4.94 28.24
N LEU A 483 -10.33 -4.27 27.08
CA LEU A 483 -11.56 -3.78 26.45
C LEU A 483 -12.16 -4.81 25.48
N ALA A 484 -13.46 -5.04 25.57
CA ALA A 484 -14.24 -5.74 24.57
C ALA A 484 -14.05 -5.13 23.18
N ASP A 485 -14.03 -5.96 22.14
CA ASP A 485 -13.81 -5.49 20.76
C ASP A 485 -15.02 -4.69 20.22
N TYR A 486 -16.21 -5.15 20.57
CA TYR A 486 -17.49 -4.47 20.36
C TYR A 486 -18.52 -4.97 21.38
N VAL A 487 -19.64 -4.25 21.50
CA VAL A 487 -20.77 -4.62 22.36
C VAL A 487 -22.05 -4.54 21.56
N ASP A 488 -22.85 -5.60 21.55
CA ASP A 488 -24.14 -5.63 20.87
C ASP A 488 -25.25 -6.16 21.79
N GLU A 489 -26.37 -6.60 21.20
CA GLU A 489 -27.53 -7.13 21.93
C GLU A 489 -27.22 -8.46 22.64
N GLN A 490 -26.16 -9.18 22.23
CA GLN A 490 -25.69 -10.41 22.87
C GLN A 490 -24.67 -10.13 23.98
N GLY A 491 -24.22 -8.89 24.12
CA GLY A 491 -23.29 -8.44 25.16
C GLY A 491 -21.91 -8.08 24.62
N ALA A 492 -20.92 -8.07 25.51
CA ALA A 492 -19.55 -7.68 25.19
C ALA A 492 -18.80 -8.81 24.47
N ASN A 493 -18.27 -8.53 23.28
CA ASN A 493 -17.40 -9.44 22.55
C ASN A 493 -16.00 -9.48 23.17
N ARG A 494 -15.58 -10.66 23.63
CA ARG A 494 -14.31 -10.88 24.33
C ARG A 494 -13.17 -11.31 23.40
N PHE A 495 -13.27 -11.10 22.09
CA PHE A 495 -12.17 -11.42 21.20
C PHE A 495 -11.05 -10.40 21.37
N ILE A 496 -9.83 -10.89 21.63
CA ILE A 496 -8.66 -10.03 21.74
C ILE A 496 -8.25 -9.61 20.32
N ARG A 497 -8.52 -8.34 19.99
CA ARG A 497 -8.24 -7.68 18.71
C ARG A 497 -7.52 -6.35 18.93
N PRO A 498 -6.83 -5.80 17.91
CA PRO A 498 -5.99 -4.62 18.12
C PRO A 498 -6.78 -3.33 18.34
N ASN A 499 -8.09 -3.32 18.09
CA ASN A 499 -8.94 -2.12 18.10
C ASN A 499 -8.90 -1.33 19.42
N MET A 500 -8.77 -2.02 20.55
CA MET A 500 -8.63 -1.40 21.87
C MET A 500 -7.41 -0.48 21.99
N ILE A 501 -6.34 -0.72 21.22
CA ILE A 501 -5.12 0.10 21.31
C ILE A 501 -5.34 1.52 20.78
N VAL A 502 -6.31 1.70 19.88
CA VAL A 502 -6.70 3.04 19.41
C VAL A 502 -7.18 3.87 20.58
N ALA A 503 -8.01 3.32 21.48
CA ALA A 503 -8.50 4.03 22.66
C ALA A 503 -7.38 4.46 23.62
N CYS A 504 -6.26 3.71 23.66
CA CYS A 504 -5.10 4.06 24.48
C CYS A 504 -4.19 5.11 23.84
N GLY A 505 -4.15 5.20 22.50
CA GLY A 505 -3.25 6.07 21.76
C GLY A 505 -3.81 7.48 21.44
N LEU A 506 -5.12 7.69 21.60
CA LEU A 506 -5.76 9.00 21.40
C LEU A 506 -5.40 10.01 22.51
N ASP A 507 -5.41 11.31 22.18
CA ASP A 507 -5.04 12.36 23.13
C ASP A 507 -6.14 12.61 24.18
N PHE A 508 -7.40 12.40 23.80
CA PHE A 508 -8.53 12.35 24.72
C PHE A 508 -9.02 10.92 24.79
N THR A 509 -8.97 10.32 25.98
CA THR A 509 -9.40 8.95 26.23
C THR A 509 -10.27 8.85 27.48
N MET A 510 -11.07 7.78 27.55
CA MET A 510 -11.89 7.45 28.72
C MET A 510 -11.10 6.77 29.81
N LEU A 511 -10.01 6.13 29.39
CA LEU A 511 -9.21 5.22 30.18
C LEU A 511 -8.29 6.02 31.09
N ASP A 512 -8.22 5.61 32.36
CA ASP A 512 -7.12 6.05 33.20
C ASP A 512 -5.83 5.28 32.87
N GLU A 513 -4.76 5.64 33.56
CA GLU A 513 -3.43 5.09 33.35
C GLU A 513 -3.38 3.56 33.57
N GLN A 514 -4.09 3.04 34.57
CA GLN A 514 -4.12 1.61 34.87
C GLN A 514 -4.86 0.82 33.78
N HIS A 515 -6.01 1.31 33.32
CA HIS A 515 -6.72 0.70 32.19
C HIS A 515 -5.84 0.67 30.93
N ARG A 516 -5.11 1.75 30.63
CA ARG A 516 -4.19 1.82 29.48
C ARG A 516 -3.05 0.82 29.63
N ALA A 517 -2.42 0.73 30.81
CA ALA A 517 -1.33 -0.22 31.07
C ALA A 517 -1.78 -1.67 30.89
N ASP A 518 -2.98 -2.02 31.38
CA ASP A 518 -3.56 -3.35 31.25
C ASP A 518 -3.88 -3.72 29.78
N VAL A 519 -4.44 -2.77 29.02
CA VAL A 519 -4.68 -2.95 27.58
C VAL A 519 -3.37 -3.10 26.79
N VAL A 520 -2.39 -2.23 27.03
CA VAL A 520 -1.07 -2.29 26.37
C VAL A 520 -0.38 -3.63 26.65
N ARG A 521 -0.43 -4.11 27.89
CA ARG A 521 0.08 -5.43 28.28
C ARG A 521 -0.62 -6.55 27.51
N THR A 522 -1.94 -6.52 27.41
CA THR A 522 -2.73 -7.51 26.65
C THR A 522 -2.35 -7.51 25.17
N VAL A 523 -2.24 -6.33 24.55
CA VAL A 523 -1.83 -6.18 23.15
C VAL A 523 -0.40 -6.71 22.94
N ARG A 524 0.54 -6.36 23.82
CA ARG A 524 1.93 -6.85 23.76
C ARG A 524 1.99 -8.38 23.83
N GLN A 525 1.21 -8.99 24.72
CA GLN A 525 1.24 -10.44 24.93
C GLN A 525 0.57 -11.25 23.80
N HIS A 526 -0.48 -10.71 23.18
CA HIS A 526 -1.31 -11.49 22.27
C HIS A 526 -1.19 -11.09 20.80
N LEU A 527 -0.87 -9.83 20.50
CA LEU A 527 -1.04 -9.27 19.17
C LEU A 527 0.25 -8.70 18.58
N LEU A 528 1.16 -8.17 19.41
CA LEU A 528 2.39 -7.57 18.93
C LEU A 528 3.28 -8.60 18.21
N THR A 529 3.82 -8.19 17.08
CA THR A 529 4.80 -8.90 16.26
C THR A 529 5.89 -7.91 15.82
N PRO A 530 7.02 -8.39 15.26
CA PRO A 530 8.03 -7.50 14.67
C PRO A 530 7.50 -6.61 13.53
N LYS A 531 6.36 -6.94 12.91
CA LYS A 531 5.83 -6.24 11.72
C LYS A 531 4.56 -5.43 11.97
N GLY A 532 4.04 -5.41 13.21
CA GLY A 532 2.76 -4.77 13.55
C GLY A 532 1.92 -5.60 14.50
N LEU A 533 0.60 -5.39 14.48
CA LEU A 533 -0.35 -6.09 15.34
C LEU A 533 -1.18 -7.11 14.56
N ARG A 534 -1.29 -8.34 15.09
CA ARG A 534 -2.23 -9.36 14.58
C ARG A 534 -3.66 -8.84 14.66
N SER A 535 -4.47 -9.09 13.63
CA SER A 535 -5.89 -8.72 13.62
C SER A 535 -6.75 -9.54 14.59
N LEU A 536 -6.26 -10.70 15.04
CA LEU A 536 -6.91 -11.56 16.02
C LEU A 536 -5.86 -12.33 16.85
N SER A 537 -6.11 -12.54 18.14
CA SER A 537 -5.22 -13.31 19.01
C SER A 537 -5.11 -14.78 18.57
N PRO A 538 -3.90 -15.38 18.58
CA PRO A 538 -3.67 -16.79 18.30
C PRO A 538 -4.41 -17.78 19.23
N ARG A 539 -4.97 -17.29 20.35
CA ARG A 539 -5.80 -18.10 21.25
C ARG A 539 -7.22 -18.31 20.73
N ASN A 540 -7.65 -17.54 19.74
CA ASN A 540 -8.99 -17.64 19.19
C ASN A 540 -9.06 -18.80 18.17
N PRO A 541 -10.10 -19.67 18.21
CA PRO A 541 -10.25 -20.75 17.24
C PRO A 541 -10.40 -20.32 15.77
N LEU A 542 -10.78 -19.06 15.52
CA LEU A 542 -10.88 -18.49 14.17
C LEU A 542 -9.54 -17.94 13.67
N TYR A 543 -8.48 -18.04 14.46
CA TYR A 543 -7.17 -17.49 14.10
C TYR A 543 -6.57 -18.21 12.89
N GLU A 544 -6.16 -17.43 11.89
CA GLU A 544 -5.48 -17.92 10.70
C GLU A 544 -4.13 -17.23 10.54
N SER A 545 -3.05 -18.03 10.47
CA SER A 545 -1.70 -17.48 10.54
C SER A 545 -1.09 -17.04 9.22
N ARG A 546 -1.68 -17.43 8.08
CA ARG A 546 -1.13 -17.17 6.74
C ARG A 546 -2.18 -16.57 5.84
N VAL A 547 -1.77 -15.65 4.96
CA VAL A 547 -2.64 -15.03 3.96
C VAL A 547 -2.37 -15.66 2.59
N GLU A 548 -3.01 -16.79 2.30
CA GLU A 548 -2.73 -17.64 1.15
C GLU A 548 -4.02 -18.11 0.42
N GLY A 549 -3.84 -18.82 -0.70
CA GLY A 549 -4.97 -19.30 -1.49
C GLY A 549 -5.72 -18.22 -2.28
N GLY A 550 -6.98 -18.53 -2.60
CA GLY A 550 -7.87 -17.72 -3.43
C GLY A 550 -8.44 -16.48 -2.71
N PRO A 551 -9.24 -15.65 -3.40
CA PRO A 551 -9.68 -14.35 -2.87
C PRO A 551 -10.43 -14.49 -1.53
N ARG A 552 -11.31 -15.48 -1.47
CA ARG A 552 -12.15 -15.77 -0.31
C ARG A 552 -11.35 -16.11 0.96
N ALA A 553 -10.27 -16.89 0.84
CA ALA A 553 -9.43 -17.29 1.98
C ALA A 553 -8.67 -16.08 2.52
N ARG A 554 -8.04 -15.32 1.61
CA ARG A 554 -7.30 -14.10 1.92
C ARG A 554 -8.14 -13.04 2.61
N GLU A 555 -9.38 -12.87 2.16
CA GLU A 555 -10.37 -11.99 2.78
C GLU A 555 -10.61 -12.38 4.25
N ILE A 556 -10.81 -13.66 4.55
CA ILE A 556 -10.96 -14.15 5.93
C ILE A 556 -9.69 -13.92 6.74
N GLU A 557 -8.56 -14.38 6.23
CA GLU A 557 -7.26 -14.38 6.91
C GLU A 557 -6.81 -12.94 7.25
N SER A 558 -7.10 -11.97 6.39
CA SER A 558 -6.78 -10.56 6.60
C SER A 558 -7.38 -10.00 7.90
N MET A 559 -8.56 -10.46 8.28
CA MET A 559 -9.28 -9.97 9.47
C MET A 559 -9.21 -10.93 10.66
N ASN A 560 -8.66 -12.13 10.48
CA ASN A 560 -8.62 -13.17 11.51
C ASN A 560 -7.20 -13.67 11.82
N GLY A 561 -6.18 -12.87 11.60
CA GLY A 561 -4.84 -13.17 12.12
C GLY A 561 -3.72 -12.36 11.50
N ALA A 562 -3.86 -11.94 10.24
CA ALA A 562 -2.85 -11.15 9.54
C ALA A 562 -2.34 -9.95 10.36
N VAL A 563 -1.07 -9.62 10.18
CA VAL A 563 -0.44 -8.48 10.86
C VAL A 563 -0.68 -7.21 10.08
N TRP A 564 -1.29 -6.23 10.74
CA TRP A 564 -1.48 -4.87 10.20
C TRP A 564 -0.48 -3.89 10.82
N VAL A 565 0.09 -3.03 9.97
CA VAL A 565 1.12 -2.07 10.39
C VAL A 565 0.51 -0.82 11.04
N TRP A 566 -0.57 -0.28 10.48
CA TRP A 566 -1.12 1.01 10.91
C TRP A 566 -1.47 1.11 12.42
N PRO A 567 -1.99 0.06 13.10
CA PRO A 567 -2.30 0.14 14.54
C PRO A 567 -1.06 0.25 15.42
N LEU A 568 0.12 -0.12 14.90
CA LEU A 568 1.38 -0.12 15.62
C LEU A 568 1.76 1.28 16.12
N TRP A 569 1.40 2.33 15.38
CA TRP A 569 1.61 3.71 15.82
C TRP A 569 0.90 4.00 17.14
N PHE A 570 -0.34 3.53 17.31
CA PHE A 570 -1.12 3.73 18.54
C PHE A 570 -0.55 2.91 19.70
N TYR A 571 -0.04 1.71 19.43
CA TYR A 571 0.69 0.91 20.42
C TYR A 571 1.94 1.65 20.92
N VAL A 572 2.79 2.10 20.01
CA VAL A 572 4.03 2.81 20.33
C VAL A 572 3.73 4.12 21.07
N LYS A 573 2.74 4.89 20.61
CA LYS A 573 2.32 6.11 21.31
C LYS A 573 1.81 5.82 22.72
N ALA A 574 0.94 4.83 22.90
CA ALA A 574 0.43 4.47 24.22
C ALA A 574 1.56 4.00 25.16
N ALA A 575 2.52 3.24 24.64
CA ALA A 575 3.69 2.80 25.41
C ALA A 575 4.61 3.96 25.80
N PHE A 576 4.85 4.92 24.90
CA PHE A 576 5.57 6.16 25.24
C PHE A 576 4.82 7.02 26.25
N ASP A 577 3.50 7.14 26.13
CA ASP A 577 2.70 7.94 27.08
C ASP A 577 2.71 7.34 28.50
N LEU A 578 2.93 6.02 28.65
CA LEU A 578 3.00 5.32 29.93
C LEU A 578 4.45 5.21 30.47
N GLY A 579 5.37 4.72 29.64
CA GLY A 579 6.75 4.44 30.03
C GLY A 579 7.72 5.60 29.79
N GLY A 580 7.27 6.65 29.10
CA GLY A 580 8.13 7.75 28.67
C GLY A 580 9.36 7.24 27.92
N ARG A 581 10.52 7.75 28.31
CA ARG A 581 11.81 7.45 27.69
C ARG A 581 12.27 6.00 27.84
N SER A 582 11.76 5.25 28.82
CA SER A 582 12.16 3.85 29.04
C SER A 582 11.78 2.96 27.85
N PHE A 583 10.79 3.37 27.05
CA PHE A 583 10.33 2.66 25.86
C PHE A 583 11.14 2.96 24.58
N LEU A 584 12.15 3.85 24.65
CA LEU A 584 12.88 4.28 23.46
C LEU A 584 13.57 3.12 22.72
N VAL A 585 14.22 2.22 23.47
CA VAL A 585 14.92 1.05 22.89
C VAL A 585 13.95 0.11 22.20
N ASP A 586 12.83 -0.23 22.85
CA ASP A 586 11.78 -1.06 22.27
C ASP A 586 11.21 -0.43 20.98
N ALA A 587 11.03 0.89 20.96
CA ALA A 587 10.54 1.61 19.78
C ALA A 587 11.55 1.60 18.62
N GLU A 588 12.85 1.79 18.92
CA GLU A 588 13.94 1.68 17.93
C GLU A 588 14.02 0.27 17.35
N GLU A 589 13.90 -0.78 18.17
CA GLU A 589 13.85 -2.17 17.72
C GLU A 589 12.63 -2.46 16.84
N ILE A 590 11.46 -1.91 17.21
CA ILE A 590 10.24 -2.01 16.38
C ILE A 590 10.47 -1.37 15.01
N LEU A 591 11.10 -0.20 14.96
CA LEU A 591 11.36 0.50 13.70
C LEU A 591 12.39 -0.26 12.84
N ALA A 592 13.48 -0.73 13.45
CA ALA A 592 14.51 -1.53 12.79
C ALA A 592 13.95 -2.83 12.19
N GLY A 593 12.84 -3.35 12.72
CA GLY A 593 12.11 -4.47 12.16
C GLY A 593 11.68 -4.29 10.70
N PHE A 594 11.59 -3.06 10.18
CA PHE A 594 11.21 -2.78 8.78
C PHE A 594 12.40 -2.53 7.84
N ASP A 595 13.63 -2.42 8.36
CA ASP A 595 14.81 -2.06 7.56
C ASP A 595 15.13 -3.10 6.48
N GLU A 596 14.91 -4.39 6.74
CA GLU A 596 15.12 -5.43 5.73
C GLU A 596 14.00 -5.47 4.68
N ASP A 597 12.79 -5.01 5.03
CA ASP A 597 11.61 -5.14 4.18
C ASP A 597 11.69 -4.24 2.95
N ILE A 598 12.40 -3.11 3.02
CA ILE A 598 12.55 -2.19 1.88
C ILE A 598 13.30 -2.84 0.71
N GLN A 599 13.96 -3.99 0.90
CA GLN A 599 14.60 -4.77 -0.16
C GLN A 599 13.73 -5.95 -0.64
N THR A 600 12.54 -6.13 -0.09
CA THR A 600 11.63 -7.26 -0.36
C THR A 600 10.26 -6.79 -0.82
N TYR A 601 9.54 -7.61 -1.59
CA TYR A 601 8.17 -7.31 -2.03
C TYR A 601 8.01 -5.98 -2.79
N GLY A 602 7.69 -4.87 -2.12
CA GLY A 602 7.70 -3.54 -2.70
C GLY A 602 8.96 -2.77 -2.31
N ILE A 603 9.95 -2.72 -3.21
CA ILE A 603 11.25 -2.14 -2.84
C ILE A 603 11.14 -0.64 -2.53
N GLY A 604 11.77 -0.21 -1.44
CA GLY A 604 11.74 1.17 -0.95
C GLY A 604 10.42 1.61 -0.32
N SER A 605 9.55 0.67 0.08
CA SER A 605 8.26 0.95 0.72
C SER A 605 7.90 -0.09 1.78
N VAL A 606 6.73 0.08 2.41
CA VAL A 606 6.11 -0.87 3.34
C VAL A 606 4.75 -1.27 2.77
N ASN A 607 4.50 -2.56 2.73
CA ASN A 607 3.28 -3.16 2.19
C ASN A 607 2.08 -3.03 3.13
N GLU A 608 0.95 -3.57 2.68
CA GLU A 608 -0.33 -3.48 3.38
C GLU A 608 -0.37 -4.27 4.70
N LEU A 609 -0.01 -5.56 4.64
CA LEU A 609 -0.11 -6.48 5.78
C LEU A 609 0.85 -7.66 5.62
N TYR A 610 1.12 -8.39 6.70
CA TYR A 610 1.99 -9.56 6.70
C TYR A 610 1.25 -10.82 7.16
N ASP A 611 1.80 -11.99 6.82
CA ASP A 611 1.45 -13.24 7.50
C ASP A 611 1.70 -13.09 9.01
N ALA A 612 0.91 -13.78 9.83
CA ALA A 612 0.83 -13.61 11.27
C ALA A 612 1.94 -14.31 12.06
N ASP A 613 2.62 -15.26 11.42
CA ASP A 613 3.69 -16.07 12.01
C ASP A 613 4.99 -15.95 11.20
N PRO A 614 6.16 -16.24 11.82
CA PRO A 614 7.44 -16.25 11.13
C PRO A 614 7.40 -17.10 9.83
N PRO A 615 7.98 -16.60 8.72
CA PRO A 615 8.87 -15.45 8.64
C PRO A 615 8.17 -14.09 8.44
N PHE A 616 6.86 -13.97 8.71
CA PHE A 616 6.06 -12.76 8.47
C PHE A 616 6.15 -12.30 7.01
N THR A 617 5.80 -13.17 6.07
CA THR A 617 5.87 -12.85 4.64
C THR A 617 5.00 -11.64 4.31
N PRO A 618 5.50 -10.65 3.54
CA PRO A 618 4.72 -9.49 3.12
C PRO A 618 3.62 -9.88 2.12
N ARG A 619 2.45 -9.26 2.29
CA ARG A 619 1.22 -9.54 1.52
C ARG A 619 0.49 -8.23 1.22
N GLY A 620 -0.59 -8.37 0.44
CA GLY A 620 -1.43 -7.24 0.04
C GLY A 620 -0.72 -6.29 -0.92
N ALA A 621 -1.12 -5.02 -0.92
CA ALA A 621 -0.51 -4.01 -1.78
C ALA A 621 0.98 -3.85 -1.45
N ILE A 622 1.83 -3.67 -2.47
CA ILE A 622 3.29 -3.60 -2.29
C ILE A 622 3.74 -2.32 -1.57
N SER A 623 2.86 -1.31 -1.54
CA SER A 623 3.14 0.00 -0.96
C SER A 623 1.83 0.60 -0.45
N GLN A 624 1.72 0.83 0.86
CA GLN A 624 0.47 1.25 1.49
C GLN A 624 0.62 2.52 2.35
N ALA A 625 -0.26 3.51 2.12
CA ALA A 625 -0.16 4.85 2.68
C ALA A 625 -0.20 4.85 4.22
N TRP A 626 -1.15 4.14 4.84
CA TRP A 626 -1.25 4.10 6.30
C TRP A 626 -0.14 3.28 6.98
N SER A 627 0.50 2.34 6.28
CA SER A 627 1.62 1.56 6.81
C SER A 627 2.87 2.43 6.82
N VAL A 628 3.16 3.08 5.70
CA VAL A 628 4.27 4.06 5.58
C VAL A 628 4.05 5.23 6.53
N GLY A 629 2.82 5.73 6.64
CA GLY A 629 2.45 6.81 7.56
C GLY A 629 2.67 6.43 9.02
N ALA A 630 2.30 5.21 9.43
CA ALA A 630 2.53 4.73 10.79
C ALA A 630 4.02 4.60 11.12
N VAL A 631 4.83 4.05 10.20
CA VAL A 631 6.29 3.93 10.36
C VAL A 631 6.96 5.30 10.49
N LEU A 632 6.61 6.26 9.64
CA LEU A 632 7.11 7.64 9.76
C LEU A 632 6.67 8.32 11.06
N GLY A 633 5.43 8.08 11.49
CA GLY A 633 4.93 8.58 12.78
C GLY A 633 5.65 7.97 13.98
N ILE A 634 6.03 6.69 13.93
CA ILE A 634 6.83 6.03 14.97
C ILE A 634 8.22 6.64 15.04
N HIS A 635 8.87 6.85 13.89
CA HIS A 635 10.15 7.55 13.82
C HIS A 635 10.09 8.93 14.47
N ARG A 636 9.02 9.70 14.22
CA ARG A 636 8.83 11.00 14.88
C ARG A 636 8.69 10.89 16.39
N LEU A 637 7.94 9.91 16.89
CA LEU A 637 7.80 9.69 18.32
C LEU A 637 9.17 9.40 18.96
N ILE A 638 9.99 8.56 18.32
CA ILE A 638 11.38 8.28 18.74
C ILE A 638 12.19 9.58 18.80
N GLU A 639 12.18 10.41 17.75
CA GLU A 639 12.88 11.70 17.77
C GLU A 639 12.42 12.63 18.90
N ARG A 640 11.09 12.72 19.11
CA ARG A 640 10.50 13.59 20.14
C ARG A 640 10.90 13.14 21.54
N TYR A 641 10.78 11.86 21.84
CA TYR A 641 11.13 11.32 23.16
C TYR A 641 12.64 11.19 23.37
N GLY A 642 13.41 11.02 22.30
CA GLY A 642 14.87 11.07 22.26
C GLY A 642 15.42 12.47 22.54
N SER A 643 14.99 13.50 21.80
CA SER A 643 15.46 14.89 21.92
C SER A 643 15.16 15.56 23.27
N LEU A 644 14.16 15.08 24.01
CA LEU A 644 13.95 15.45 25.43
C LEU A 644 15.15 15.08 26.34
N ALA A 645 16.16 14.35 25.83
CA ALA A 645 17.41 13.98 26.52
C ALA A 645 18.42 15.13 26.55
N GLU A 646 18.53 15.86 25.44
CA GLU A 646 19.64 16.78 25.21
C GLU A 646 19.41 18.12 25.92
N ASN A 647 18.18 18.39 26.37
CA ASN A 647 17.78 19.66 27.00
C ASN A 647 17.59 19.58 28.53
N ARG A 648 18.07 18.53 29.21
CA ARG A 648 18.18 18.54 30.69
C ARG A 648 19.63 18.33 31.09
N ALA A 649 20.13 19.21 31.98
CA ALA A 649 21.45 19.07 32.59
C ALA A 649 21.63 17.67 33.21
N PRO A 650 22.84 17.10 33.19
CA PRO A 650 23.09 15.77 33.75
C PRO A 650 22.61 15.70 35.20
N LEU A 651 21.92 14.61 35.53
CA LEU A 651 21.50 14.28 36.90
C LEU A 651 22.73 14.25 37.80
N THR A 652 22.60 14.71 39.05
CA THR A 652 23.67 14.55 40.04
C THR A 652 23.88 13.06 40.34
N ASP A 653 25.09 12.66 40.75
CA ASP A 653 25.42 11.25 41.03
C ASP A 653 24.43 10.58 41.99
N THR A 654 23.83 11.35 42.91
CA THR A 654 22.76 10.89 43.82
C THR A 654 21.46 10.58 43.08
N GLN A 655 21.04 11.41 42.13
CA GLN A 655 19.83 11.20 41.34
C GLN A 655 19.99 10.06 40.32
N ALA A 656 21.20 9.85 39.81
CA ALA A 656 21.52 8.70 38.97
C ALA A 656 21.52 7.39 39.76
N ALA A 657 22.00 7.41 41.02
CA ALA A 657 21.98 6.26 41.90
C ALA A 657 20.56 5.87 42.35
N ASP A 658 19.71 6.85 42.67
CA ASP A 658 18.31 6.61 43.04
C ASP A 658 17.51 6.06 41.85
N LEU A 659 17.72 6.61 40.65
CA LEU A 659 17.08 6.11 39.43
C LEU A 659 17.56 4.69 39.06
N ALA A 660 18.84 4.38 39.25
CA ALA A 660 19.37 3.03 39.03
C ALA A 660 18.83 2.01 40.07
N ALA A 661 18.58 2.46 41.30
CA ALA A 661 17.97 1.62 42.35
C ALA A 661 16.50 1.34 42.05
N ASP A 662 15.72 2.33 41.62
CA ASP A 662 14.32 2.16 41.20
C ASP A 662 14.20 1.27 39.96
N MET A 663 15.08 1.45 38.97
CA MET A 663 15.10 0.61 37.76
C MET A 663 15.48 -0.85 38.07
N LYS A 664 16.35 -1.08 39.06
CA LYS A 664 16.72 -2.43 39.50
C LYS A 664 15.59 -3.12 40.28
N ALA A 665 14.87 -2.38 41.11
CA ALA A 665 13.69 -2.89 41.82
C ALA A 665 12.57 -3.32 40.86
N VAL A 666 12.37 -2.56 39.78
CA VAL A 666 11.40 -2.90 38.71
C VAL A 666 11.86 -4.11 37.88
N ALA A 667 13.17 -4.25 37.62
CA ALA A 667 13.72 -5.38 36.87
C ALA A 667 13.67 -6.72 37.66
N ASP A 668 13.89 -6.67 38.97
CA ASP A 668 13.87 -7.87 39.83
C ASP A 668 12.44 -8.41 40.06
N GLU A 669 11.39 -7.62 39.82
CA GLU A 669 9.98 -8.04 39.87
C GLU A 669 9.49 -8.74 38.58
N LEU A 670 10.28 -8.72 37.49
CA LEU A 670 9.86 -9.10 36.13
C LEU A 670 10.46 -10.42 35.58
N LEU A 671 11.02 -11.31 36.41
CA LEU A 671 11.53 -12.61 35.96
C LEU A 671 11.05 -13.79 36.83
N PRO A 672 10.30 -14.77 36.27
CA PRO A 672 10.26 -16.10 36.85
C PRO A 672 11.41 -16.96 36.33
N HIS A 673 12.12 -17.61 37.26
CA HIS A 673 13.20 -18.55 37.02
C HIS A 673 12.81 -19.69 36.07
N ALA A 674 13.55 -19.85 34.98
CA ALA A 674 13.69 -21.12 34.27
C ALA A 674 15.16 -21.58 34.34
N ALA A 675 15.47 -22.41 35.33
CA ALA A 675 16.74 -23.13 35.39
C ALA A 675 16.56 -24.50 34.71
N VAL A 676 17.26 -24.74 33.60
CA VAL A 676 17.60 -26.09 33.15
C VAL A 676 19.11 -26.15 33.00
N SER A 677 19.72 -26.97 33.85
CA SER A 677 21.13 -27.31 33.87
C SER A 677 21.49 -28.20 32.69
N GLY A 678 22.64 -27.91 32.06
CA GLY A 678 23.22 -28.74 31.02
C GLY A 678 24.67 -28.35 30.77
N ASN A 679 25.59 -29.00 31.49
CA ASN A 679 27.04 -28.79 31.41
C ASN A 679 27.60 -28.88 29.99
N ARG A 680 28.45 -27.92 29.63
CA ARG A 680 29.41 -28.01 28.52
C ARG A 680 30.78 -28.46 29.06
N SER A 681 31.14 -29.70 28.79
CA SER A 681 32.52 -30.13 28.61
C SER A 681 32.51 -31.45 27.85
N ASP A 682 32.83 -31.40 26.55
CA ASP A 682 33.72 -32.34 25.85
C ASP A 682 33.54 -32.21 24.32
N LEU A 683 34.60 -31.70 23.68
CA LEU A 683 34.93 -31.83 22.26
C LEU A 683 35.28 -33.31 21.96
N PRO A 684 35.27 -33.86 20.71
CA PRO A 684 35.95 -33.25 19.54
C PRO A 684 35.45 -33.61 18.11
N GLY A 685 36.01 -32.88 17.12
CA GLY A 685 36.66 -33.51 15.95
C GLY A 685 35.85 -33.80 14.68
N LYS A 686 36.22 -33.09 13.60
CA LYS A 686 35.97 -33.47 12.18
C LYS A 686 36.36 -34.92 11.88
N PRO A 687 35.80 -35.50 10.79
CA PRO A 687 36.72 -36.12 9.84
C PRO A 687 36.41 -35.82 8.36
N THR A 688 37.51 -35.72 7.63
CA THR A 688 37.68 -35.78 6.17
C THR A 688 37.87 -37.24 5.71
N GLY A 689 37.42 -37.56 4.49
CA GLY A 689 38.17 -38.40 3.55
C GLY A 689 37.92 -39.91 3.50
N ALA A 690 37.33 -40.34 2.37
CA ALA A 690 37.61 -41.52 1.54
C ALA A 690 37.72 -42.95 2.15
N GLY A 691 37.00 -43.90 1.54
CA GLY A 691 37.24 -45.33 1.70
C GLY A 691 36.16 -46.20 1.06
N VAL A 692 36.50 -46.77 -0.09
CA VAL A 692 35.72 -47.73 -0.91
C VAL A 692 35.51 -49.05 -0.16
N GLU A 693 34.32 -49.66 -0.26
CA GLU A 693 34.21 -51.11 -0.54
C GLU A 693 32.81 -51.54 -0.99
N THR A 694 32.82 -52.55 -1.87
CA THR A 694 31.70 -53.10 -2.63
C THR A 694 31.28 -54.45 -2.04
N LYS A 695 29.98 -54.79 -2.08
CA LYS A 695 29.44 -56.02 -2.71
C LYS A 695 27.99 -56.33 -2.31
N ASN A 696 27.17 -56.49 -3.35
CA ASN A 696 26.21 -57.56 -3.65
C ASN A 696 25.23 -58.08 -2.57
N GLY A 697 23.94 -58.01 -2.92
CA GLY A 697 22.90 -58.88 -2.40
C GLY A 697 21.58 -58.71 -3.17
N ALA A 698 21.30 -59.65 -4.07
CA ALA A 698 20.14 -59.67 -4.96
C ALA A 698 18.82 -59.99 -4.23
N GLY A 699 17.69 -59.49 -4.75
CA GLY A 699 16.34 -59.87 -4.32
C GLY A 699 15.26 -59.32 -5.25
N LYS A 700 14.82 -60.17 -6.19
CA LYS A 700 13.87 -59.88 -7.28
C LYS A 700 12.42 -60.15 -6.84
N ARG A 701 11.49 -59.39 -7.43
CA ARG A 701 10.13 -59.74 -7.93
C ARG A 701 8.85 -59.41 -7.11
N VAL A 702 8.05 -58.56 -7.77
CA VAL A 702 6.67 -58.75 -8.28
C VAL A 702 5.50 -58.73 -7.29
N GLY A 703 4.55 -57.82 -7.58
CA GLY A 703 3.16 -57.91 -7.13
C GLY A 703 2.33 -56.67 -7.45
N THR A 704 1.78 -56.58 -8.66
CA THR A 704 0.60 -55.74 -8.97
C THR A 704 -0.64 -56.35 -8.28
N PRO A 705 -1.71 -55.57 -8.00
CA PRO A 705 -2.83 -55.58 -8.96
C PRO A 705 -3.65 -54.28 -9.10
N LYS A 706 -4.15 -54.09 -10.33
CA LYS A 706 -5.50 -53.66 -10.81
C LYS A 706 -6.22 -52.51 -10.07
N LYS A 707 -6.49 -51.38 -10.74
CA LYS A 707 -7.66 -51.10 -11.63
C LYS A 707 -9.04 -51.37 -10.99
N ALA A 708 -9.78 -50.29 -10.75
CA ALA A 708 -11.23 -50.25 -10.80
C ALA A 708 -11.69 -48.91 -11.42
N GLU A 709 -12.21 -49.00 -12.64
CA GLU A 709 -13.12 -48.02 -13.23
C GLU A 709 -14.52 -48.27 -12.68
N SER A 710 -15.27 -47.21 -12.37
CA SER A 710 -16.72 -47.20 -12.59
C SER A 710 -17.18 -45.77 -12.80
N ALA A 711 -17.57 -45.49 -14.04
CA ALA A 711 -18.32 -44.32 -14.45
C ALA A 711 -19.83 -44.63 -14.42
N ALA A 712 -20.61 -43.67 -13.91
CA ALA A 712 -22.02 -43.37 -14.22
C ALA A 712 -22.41 -42.29 -13.18
N GLY A 713 -22.97 -41.14 -13.49
CA GLY A 713 -23.65 -40.64 -14.67
C GLY A 713 -24.69 -39.67 -14.12
N GLN A 714 -24.51 -38.36 -14.33
CA GLN A 714 -25.55 -37.37 -14.07
C GLN A 714 -25.42 -36.25 -15.11
N GLU A 715 -26.51 -36.05 -15.83
CA GLU A 715 -26.71 -35.06 -16.88
C GLU A 715 -26.56 -33.62 -16.34
N PRO A 716 -26.13 -32.66 -17.18
CA PRO A 716 -26.04 -31.26 -16.78
C PRO A 716 -27.41 -30.60 -16.81
N CYS A 717 -27.87 -30.15 -15.64
CA CYS A 717 -29.05 -29.31 -15.51
C CYS A 717 -28.77 -27.92 -16.14
N ALA A 718 -29.57 -27.58 -17.16
CA ALA A 718 -29.64 -26.24 -17.74
C ALA A 718 -30.36 -25.26 -16.80
N CYS A 719 -30.06 -23.96 -16.96
CA CYS A 719 -30.49 -22.80 -16.16
C CYS A 719 -29.71 -22.68 -14.84
N VAL A 720 -28.85 -21.67 -14.64
CA VAL A 720 -29.20 -20.25 -14.51
C VAL A 720 -28.13 -19.35 -15.18
N ARG A 721 -28.44 -18.87 -16.39
CA ARG A 721 -27.95 -17.59 -16.90
C ARG A 721 -28.99 -16.54 -16.51
N ALA A 722 -28.77 -15.79 -15.43
CA ALA A 722 -29.43 -14.49 -15.19
C ALA A 722 -28.97 -13.88 -13.85
N ALA A 723 -27.94 -13.04 -13.86
CA ALA A 723 -27.76 -11.99 -12.85
C ALA A 723 -26.84 -10.87 -13.39
N ALA A 724 -27.10 -10.43 -14.63
CA ALA A 724 -26.60 -9.17 -15.16
C ALA A 724 -27.80 -8.44 -15.75
N LYS A 725 -28.49 -7.65 -14.91
CA LYS A 725 -29.38 -6.53 -15.26
C LYS A 725 -30.22 -6.12 -14.05
N ARG A 726 -29.98 -4.91 -13.53
CA ARG A 726 -30.97 -3.88 -13.12
C ARG A 726 -30.27 -2.71 -12.40
N PRO A 727 -30.81 -1.48 -12.44
CA PRO A 727 -31.25 -0.79 -13.65
C PRO A 727 -30.73 0.67 -13.70
N ALA A 728 -30.23 1.06 -14.87
CA ALA A 728 -30.19 2.46 -15.29
C ALA A 728 -31.64 2.95 -15.50
N ALA A 729 -32.21 3.62 -14.49
CA ALA A 729 -33.50 4.28 -14.61
C ALA A 729 -33.66 5.41 -13.56
N ARG A 730 -32.75 6.39 -13.55
CA ARG A 730 -32.97 7.74 -12.98
C ARG A 730 -32.19 8.80 -13.75
N HIS A 731 -32.33 8.84 -15.08
CA HIS A 731 -31.89 9.98 -15.89
C HIS A 731 -32.73 10.10 -17.17
N ALA A 732 -34.05 10.21 -16.99
CA ALA A 732 -34.98 10.54 -18.06
C ALA A 732 -36.10 11.46 -17.56
N GLU A 733 -35.77 12.49 -16.77
CA GLU A 733 -36.74 13.56 -16.44
C GLU A 733 -36.14 14.97 -16.34
N ALA A 734 -34.85 15.14 -16.66
CA ALA A 734 -34.17 16.44 -16.66
C ALA A 734 -33.83 16.99 -18.06
N ARG A 735 -34.36 16.39 -19.14
CA ARG A 735 -34.15 16.84 -20.54
C ARG A 735 -35.41 17.29 -21.28
N ARG A 736 -36.49 17.63 -20.55
CA ARG A 736 -37.74 18.17 -21.13
C ARG A 736 -38.11 19.59 -20.67
N ARG A 737 -37.19 20.35 -20.08
CA ARG A 737 -37.42 21.74 -19.64
C ARG A 737 -36.35 22.76 -20.08
N VAL A 738 -35.78 22.59 -21.28
CA VAL A 738 -35.04 23.67 -21.97
C VAL A 738 -35.39 23.65 -23.46
N LYS A 739 -36.63 24.02 -23.76
CA LYS A 739 -37.08 24.55 -25.06
C LYS A 739 -38.53 25.00 -24.85
N THR A 740 -38.69 26.26 -24.47
CA THR A 740 -39.80 27.21 -24.76
C THR A 740 -39.78 28.32 -23.71
N ILE A 741 -38.82 29.24 -23.81
CA ILE A 741 -39.02 30.66 -23.44
C ILE A 741 -38.29 31.48 -24.51
N LYS A 742 -38.99 31.64 -25.64
CA LYS A 742 -38.86 32.78 -26.56
C LYS A 742 -40.26 33.00 -27.14
N LYS A 743 -41.12 33.63 -26.35
CA LYS A 743 -42.12 34.62 -26.73
C LYS A 743 -43.08 34.86 -25.56
N GLN A 744 -43.20 36.16 -25.23
CA GLN A 744 -43.97 36.82 -24.19
C GLN A 744 -43.30 36.86 -22.82
#